data_AF-G0PH27-F1
#
_entry.id   AF-G0PH27-F1
#
_cell.length_a   1.000
_cell.length_b   1.000
_cell.length_c   1.000
_cell.angle_alpha   90.00
_cell.angle_beta   90.00
_cell.angle_gamma   90.00
#
_symmetry.space_group_name_H-M   'P 1'
#
loop_
_entity.id
_entity.type
_entity.pdbx_description
1 polymer ?
#
loop_
_entity_poly.entity_id
_entity_poly.type
_entity_poly.pdbx_seq_one_letter_code
_entity_poly.pdbx_strand_id
1 'polypeptide(L)'
;MITVDQKITPLSITVTHAGILDRSCARRRVGYITSWGKQPFRDDQADKLTHLVFAFFVVDSDGSVKLEGDAAKERLEHVKEVGPGGCPSIKGPHFQVAARHPDLKLLYAVGGWENSQYFSVLTADHSRRSILISNLIKALKEYGFDGIDIDWEYPVTGGAIEGTPADRRNYVNLMRELRNELRELEEETGRPYLISFAGAAGHWVLKPGYDLQQLMKYCDFVNVMSYDYFGAWSSKWGAYTGPPAPLNFAMPKKFSGRMNVHATMKDYSCQIKATTVSKCPGAPKMPSSGEEGLAAKTSYYYCSYSTPNPPKFQINMGVPFYGRFWKNVGDAVDSTDDMWRTATATNSEGTKFEGGDVQWRDLHTKFDASKTKFHHGAKAPFIWLPEQKTFVGYENSDSLKHKVEYIVENNIGGVMIWAIDFDDDQGTLLNSAASDSLCSPSTKSFSYKCSPVDDKRWWTYDDNEELAGMCGKSAPLIDGYYPVCDPDDPGHACCGKFGYCGSGAEFCSCPECIDYGTDPNLILKEPVKPSQKITWYTADAGEGKRGRCGRDVPPMEGEAPTCNPDDANAHCCSNGGYCGNSKEHCECVGCVDFAKQRDFKYKPLEWWTFGENPANVGRCGYDAPRLSTGKIPKCDPDSESFCCSNSGYCGKGEQYCTCLGCVDFKANPGYEY
;
A
#
# COMPACT_ATOMS: atom_id res chain seq x y z
N MET A 1 61.00 11.03 0.44
CA MET A 1 60.85 10.02 -0.62
C MET A 1 60.86 8.64 0.00
N ILE A 2 59.68 8.08 0.28
CA ILE A 2 59.45 6.63 0.34
C ILE A 2 58.04 6.45 -0.22
N THR A 3 57.95 5.96 -1.45
CA THR A 3 56.72 5.48 -2.09
C THR A 3 56.42 4.08 -1.56
N VAL A 4 55.21 3.84 -1.08
CA VAL A 4 54.69 2.48 -0.86
C VAL A 4 53.46 2.32 -1.73
N ASP A 5 53.64 1.49 -2.74
CA ASP A 5 52.64 1.02 -3.69
C ASP A 5 51.91 -0.17 -3.04
N GLN A 6 50.60 -0.06 -2.77
CA GLN A 6 49.79 -1.20 -2.35
C GLN A 6 48.72 -1.48 -3.40
N LYS A 7 49.00 -2.52 -4.21
CA LYS A 7 48.04 -3.20 -5.08
C LYS A 7 46.90 -3.78 -4.24
N ILE A 8 45.67 -3.41 -4.56
CA ILE A 8 44.45 -4.05 -4.06
C ILE A 8 44.20 -5.29 -4.92
N THR A 9 44.46 -6.48 -4.37
CA THR A 9 43.92 -7.76 -4.90
C THR A 9 42.56 -8.04 -4.25
N PRO A 10 41.57 -8.55 -4.99
CA PRO A 10 40.29 -8.95 -4.42
C PRO A 10 40.49 -10.20 -3.57
N LEU A 11 40.23 -10.10 -2.25
CA LEU A 11 40.12 -11.25 -1.37
C LEU A 11 38.77 -11.93 -1.64
N SER A 12 38.79 -13.07 -2.34
CA SER A 12 37.67 -14.01 -2.35
C SER A 12 37.67 -14.75 -1.02
N ILE A 13 36.84 -14.31 -0.07
CA ILE A 13 36.58 -15.06 1.16
C ILE A 13 35.48 -16.06 0.86
N THR A 14 35.86 -17.31 0.63
CA THR A 14 34.92 -18.44 0.61
C THR A 14 34.69 -18.87 2.05
N VAL A 15 33.53 -18.53 2.63
CA VAL A 15 33.13 -19.06 3.94
C VAL A 15 32.56 -20.47 3.74
N THR A 16 33.39 -21.48 3.91
CA THR A 16 32.93 -22.86 4.09
C THR A 16 32.37 -23.02 5.50
N HIS A 17 31.04 -23.12 5.63
CA HIS A 17 30.42 -23.61 6.85
C HIS A 17 30.66 -25.13 6.95
N ALA A 18 31.80 -25.52 7.52
CA ALA A 18 32.00 -26.86 8.05
C ALA A 18 31.52 -26.87 9.50
N GLY A 19 30.42 -27.56 9.77
CA GLY A 19 29.87 -27.69 11.11
C GLY A 19 28.42 -28.15 11.08
N ILE A 20 28.19 -29.43 10.79
CA ILE A 20 26.95 -30.13 11.10
C ILE A 20 26.80 -30.08 12.62
N LEU A 21 25.89 -29.25 13.11
CA LEU A 21 25.26 -29.38 14.41
C LEU A 21 23.76 -29.41 14.13
N ASP A 22 23.19 -30.58 14.38
CA ASP A 22 21.76 -30.86 14.47
C ASP A 22 21.03 -29.70 15.16
N ARG A 23 20.09 -29.06 14.47
CA ARG A 23 19.27 -27.98 15.03
C ARG A 23 17.83 -28.23 14.66
N SER A 24 17.03 -28.42 15.70
CA SER A 24 15.59 -28.19 15.71
C SER A 24 15.20 -27.03 14.79
N CYS A 25 14.07 -27.20 14.11
CA CYS A 25 13.46 -26.22 13.24
C CYS A 25 13.54 -24.79 13.78
N ALA A 26 14.29 -23.90 13.13
CA ALA A 26 14.45 -22.52 13.58
C ALA A 26 13.22 -21.63 13.31
N ARG A 27 12.23 -22.11 12.56
CA ARG A 27 11.02 -21.35 12.21
C ARG A 27 9.95 -21.49 13.28
N ARG A 28 9.33 -20.38 13.66
CA ARG A 28 8.24 -20.35 14.64
C ARG A 28 6.94 -20.90 14.05
N ARG A 29 6.21 -21.60 14.89
CA ARG A 29 4.82 -22.03 14.71
C ARG A 29 4.03 -21.44 15.87
N VAL A 30 3.37 -20.32 15.62
CA VAL A 30 2.66 -19.51 16.62
C VAL A 30 1.16 -19.73 16.46
N GLY A 31 0.51 -20.34 17.44
CA GLY A 31 -0.94 -20.53 17.43
C GLY A 31 -1.64 -19.56 18.37
N TYR A 32 -2.70 -18.90 17.92
CA TYR A 32 -3.61 -18.16 18.79
C TYR A 32 -4.72 -19.08 19.28
N ILE A 33 -5.08 -18.98 20.57
CA ILE A 33 -6.25 -19.63 21.15
C ILE A 33 -7.16 -18.58 21.77
N THR A 34 -8.42 -18.57 21.37
CA THR A 34 -9.37 -17.54 21.81
C THR A 34 -9.86 -17.79 23.24
N SER A 35 -10.16 -16.76 24.02
CA SER A 35 -10.58 -16.85 25.43
C SER A 35 -12.07 -17.19 25.56
N TRP A 36 -12.85 -16.89 24.51
CA TRP A 36 -14.26 -17.23 24.38
C TRP A 36 -14.51 -18.57 23.65
N GLY A 37 -13.46 -19.20 23.12
CA GLY A 37 -13.53 -20.47 22.42
C GLY A 37 -14.01 -21.61 23.33
N LYS A 38 -14.70 -22.59 22.75
CA LYS A 38 -15.24 -23.75 23.48
C LYS A 38 -14.41 -25.02 23.33
N GLN A 39 -13.59 -25.11 22.28
CA GLN A 39 -12.81 -26.32 21.99
C GLN A 39 -11.59 -26.40 22.90
N PRO A 40 -11.28 -27.55 23.51
CA PRO A 40 -10.09 -27.70 24.35
C PRO A 40 -8.82 -27.63 23.51
N PHE A 41 -7.76 -27.09 24.10
CA PHE A 41 -6.41 -27.23 23.56
C PHE A 41 -5.90 -28.64 23.85
N ARG A 42 -5.22 -29.27 22.90
CA ARG A 42 -4.82 -30.69 23.01
C ARG A 42 -3.32 -30.89 22.85
N ASP A 43 -2.80 -32.00 23.34
CA ASP A 43 -1.38 -32.34 23.25
C ASP A 43 -0.90 -32.44 21.79
N ASP A 44 -1.69 -33.03 20.91
CA ASP A 44 -1.36 -33.16 19.47
C ASP A 44 -1.30 -31.82 18.73
N GLN A 45 -1.92 -30.77 19.30
CA GLN A 45 -1.80 -29.41 18.83
C GLN A 45 -0.54 -28.74 19.41
N ALA A 46 -0.30 -28.92 20.72
CA ALA A 46 0.91 -28.40 21.38
C ALA A 46 2.21 -28.95 20.78
N ASP A 47 2.28 -30.24 20.44
CA ASP A 47 3.42 -30.88 19.79
C ASP A 47 3.83 -30.19 18.46
N LYS A 48 2.86 -29.56 17.79
CA LYS A 48 3.07 -28.87 16.52
C LYS A 48 3.42 -27.40 16.69
N LEU A 49 3.27 -26.84 17.88
CA LEU A 49 3.50 -25.42 18.13
C LEU A 49 4.83 -25.19 18.83
N THR A 50 5.38 -24.00 18.60
CA THR A 50 6.53 -23.48 19.35
C THR A 50 6.09 -22.41 20.34
N HIS A 51 5.02 -21.69 19.99
CA HIS A 51 4.44 -20.63 20.80
C HIS A 51 2.92 -20.76 20.75
N LEU A 52 2.27 -20.57 21.89
CA LEU A 52 0.83 -20.43 22.01
C LEU A 52 0.53 -19.05 22.59
N VAL A 53 -0.33 -18.29 21.92
CA VAL A 53 -0.78 -16.96 22.35
C VAL A 53 -2.23 -17.07 22.82
N PHE A 54 -2.48 -16.76 24.08
CA PHE A 54 -3.82 -16.73 24.65
C PHE A 54 -4.47 -15.35 24.40
N ALA A 55 -5.50 -15.31 23.56
CA ALA A 55 -6.17 -14.10 23.11
C ALA A 55 -7.61 -14.03 23.66
N PHE A 56 -8.05 -13.02 24.40
CA PHE A 56 -7.36 -11.81 24.80
C PHE A 56 -7.52 -11.52 26.28
N PHE A 57 -6.54 -10.79 26.80
CA PHE A 57 -6.68 -9.97 27.99
C PHE A 57 -7.19 -8.59 27.57
N VAL A 58 -8.12 -8.05 28.36
CA VAL A 58 -8.75 -6.75 28.13
C VAL A 58 -7.97 -5.66 28.86
N VAL A 59 -7.82 -4.52 28.19
CA VAL A 59 -7.24 -3.29 28.76
C VAL A 59 -8.37 -2.31 29.06
N ASP A 60 -8.42 -1.74 30.26
CA ASP A 60 -9.39 -0.70 30.64
C ASP A 60 -8.78 0.71 30.56
N SER A 61 -9.63 1.74 30.64
CA SER A 61 -9.23 3.15 30.55
C SER A 61 -8.23 3.61 31.62
N ASP A 62 -8.15 2.91 32.75
CA ASP A 62 -7.21 3.19 33.84
C ASP A 62 -5.85 2.47 33.67
N GLY A 63 -5.70 1.67 32.61
CA GLY A 63 -4.52 0.87 32.32
C GLY A 63 -4.48 -0.47 33.03
N SER A 64 -5.57 -0.90 33.68
CA SER A 64 -5.67 -2.27 34.21
C SER A 64 -5.80 -3.30 33.09
N VAL A 65 -5.25 -4.49 33.34
CA VAL A 65 -5.19 -5.62 32.38
C VAL A 65 -5.80 -6.83 33.06
N LYS A 66 -6.84 -7.42 32.47
CA LYS A 66 -7.60 -8.53 33.10
C LYS A 66 -8.19 -9.51 32.08
N LEU A 67 -8.51 -10.72 32.55
CA LEU A 67 -9.38 -11.65 31.82
C LEU A 67 -10.84 -11.30 32.05
N GLU A 68 -11.64 -11.38 30.99
CA GLU A 68 -13.06 -11.07 31.04
C GLU A 68 -13.90 -12.33 31.28
N GLY A 69 -14.55 -12.38 32.45
CA GLY A 69 -15.49 -13.45 32.81
C GLY A 69 -14.85 -14.74 33.29
N ASP A 70 -15.65 -15.58 33.95
CA ASP A 70 -15.18 -16.85 34.53
C ASP A 70 -14.85 -17.88 33.46
N ALA A 71 -15.56 -17.88 32.32
CA ALA A 71 -15.27 -18.77 31.20
C ALA A 71 -13.85 -18.59 30.64
N ALA A 72 -13.36 -17.35 30.55
CA ALA A 72 -11.99 -17.08 30.09
C ALA A 72 -10.94 -17.57 31.10
N LYS A 73 -11.23 -17.47 32.40
CA LYS A 73 -10.35 -17.97 33.47
C LYS A 73 -10.29 -19.49 33.46
N GLU A 74 -11.45 -20.17 33.45
CA GLU A 74 -11.54 -21.63 33.36
C GLU A 74 -10.80 -22.16 32.12
N ARG A 75 -10.93 -21.44 30.99
CA ARG A 75 -10.21 -21.78 29.77
C ARG A 75 -8.70 -21.60 29.91
N LEU A 76 -8.23 -20.54 30.55
CA LEU A 76 -6.80 -20.36 30.81
C LEU A 76 -6.25 -21.46 31.73
N GLU A 77 -7.00 -21.83 32.78
CA GLU A 77 -6.64 -22.93 33.68
C GLU A 77 -6.48 -24.25 32.92
N HIS A 78 -7.38 -24.55 31.99
CA HIS A 78 -7.31 -25.74 31.13
C HIS A 78 -6.02 -25.79 30.29
N VAL A 79 -5.49 -24.64 29.88
CA VAL A 79 -4.24 -24.53 29.11
C VAL A 79 -3.00 -24.75 29.98
N LYS A 80 -3.03 -24.37 31.28
CA LYS A 80 -1.80 -24.03 32.01
C LYS A 80 -1.37 -24.87 33.22
N GLU A 81 -2.26 -25.46 34.02
CA GLU A 81 -1.84 -25.75 35.41
C GLU A 81 -0.75 -26.84 35.55
N VAL A 82 0.05 -26.78 36.63
CA VAL A 82 1.01 -27.76 37.17
C VAL A 82 0.68 -27.87 38.66
N GLY A 83 0.64 -29.08 39.22
CA GLY A 83 0.05 -29.37 40.54
C GLY A 83 0.64 -28.62 41.75
N PRO A 84 -0.09 -28.59 42.88
CA PRO A 84 0.16 -27.69 43.99
C PRO A 84 1.21 -28.21 44.97
N GLY A 85 2.21 -27.37 45.22
CA GLY A 85 2.73 -27.11 46.57
C GLY A 85 1.86 -26.10 47.35
N GLY A 86 0.63 -25.81 46.94
CA GLY A 86 -0.29 -24.94 47.67
C GLY A 86 -1.77 -25.23 47.38
N CYS A 87 -2.45 -25.83 48.37
CA CYS A 87 -3.90 -26.04 48.54
C CYS A 87 -4.56 -27.29 47.89
N PRO A 88 -4.86 -28.34 48.68
CA PRO A 88 -5.49 -29.58 48.22
C PRO A 88 -7.01 -29.57 48.48
N SER A 89 -7.84 -29.02 47.58
CA SER A 89 -9.30 -29.01 47.82
C SER A 89 -10.25 -29.13 46.62
N ILE A 90 -9.80 -29.43 45.39
CA ILE A 90 -10.75 -29.72 44.28
C ILE A 90 -10.29 -30.94 43.49
N LYS A 91 -11.10 -32.00 43.49
CA LYS A 91 -10.94 -33.23 42.69
C LYS A 91 -11.82 -33.13 41.44
N GLY A 92 -11.23 -33.23 40.24
CA GLY A 92 -11.89 -33.32 38.94
C GLY A 92 -10.86 -33.47 37.79
N PRO A 93 -11.23 -33.99 36.61
CA PRO A 93 -10.28 -34.43 35.58
C PRO A 93 -9.80 -33.25 34.70
N HIS A 94 -8.94 -32.38 35.20
CA HIS A 94 -8.44 -31.23 34.44
C HIS A 94 -6.93 -31.05 34.64
N PHE A 95 -6.17 -31.48 33.63
CA PHE A 95 -4.70 -31.52 33.56
C PHE A 95 -4.31 -30.98 32.16
N GLN A 96 -3.59 -29.85 32.01
CA GLN A 96 -2.10 -29.76 31.97
C GLN A 96 -1.41 -29.80 30.58
N VAL A 97 -1.97 -29.25 29.49
CA VAL A 97 -1.30 -29.40 28.16
C VAL A 97 0.06 -28.71 28.13
N ALA A 98 0.14 -27.39 28.34
CA ALA A 98 1.44 -26.70 28.21
C ALA A 98 2.50 -27.19 29.21
N ALA A 99 2.08 -27.61 30.40
CA ALA A 99 2.93 -28.24 31.41
C ALA A 99 3.65 -29.51 30.92
N ARG A 100 3.03 -30.28 30.02
CA ARG A 100 3.61 -31.50 29.42
C ARG A 100 4.50 -31.22 28.22
N HIS A 101 4.48 -29.98 27.71
CA HIS A 101 5.22 -29.54 26.53
C HIS A 101 6.21 -28.42 26.92
N PRO A 102 7.32 -28.75 27.62
CA PRO A 102 8.21 -27.76 28.24
C PRO A 102 8.89 -26.80 27.24
N ASP A 103 8.93 -27.17 25.96
CA ASP A 103 9.47 -26.34 24.88
C ASP A 103 8.46 -25.32 24.33
N LEU A 104 7.16 -25.48 24.62
CA LEU A 104 6.09 -24.58 24.19
C LEU A 104 6.15 -23.27 24.99
N LYS A 105 6.33 -22.14 24.31
CA LYS A 105 6.30 -20.81 24.93
C LYS A 105 4.90 -20.27 25.00
N LEU A 106 4.49 -19.81 26.18
CA LEU A 106 3.17 -19.25 26.39
C LEU A 106 3.22 -17.72 26.44
N LEU A 107 2.49 -17.06 25.55
CA LEU A 107 2.25 -15.62 25.60
C LEU A 107 0.77 -15.36 25.84
N TYR A 108 0.46 -14.15 26.31
CA TYR A 108 -0.91 -13.64 26.28
C TYR A 108 -0.97 -12.39 25.43
N ALA A 109 -2.04 -12.27 24.65
CA ALA A 109 -2.30 -11.09 23.85
C ALA A 109 -3.19 -10.10 24.61
N VAL A 110 -2.82 -8.83 24.57
CA VAL A 110 -3.64 -7.72 25.05
C VAL A 110 -4.20 -6.91 23.90
N GLY A 111 -5.48 -6.58 23.97
CA GLY A 111 -6.17 -5.85 22.90
C GLY A 111 -6.98 -6.76 21.98
N GLY A 112 -6.73 -6.63 20.68
CA GLY A 112 -7.56 -7.16 19.59
C GLY A 112 -8.57 -6.14 19.10
N TRP A 113 -9.30 -6.50 18.03
CA TRP A 113 -10.25 -5.64 17.31
C TRP A 113 -11.19 -4.81 18.20
N GLU A 114 -11.83 -5.44 19.20
CA GLU A 114 -12.84 -4.79 20.07
C GLU A 114 -12.26 -4.17 21.37
N ASN A 115 -10.98 -4.41 21.68
CA ASN A 115 -10.36 -4.06 22.96
C ASN A 115 -9.12 -3.16 22.83
N SER A 116 -9.00 -2.46 21.70
CA SER A 116 -7.87 -1.58 21.40
C SER A 116 -8.12 -0.09 21.67
N GLN A 117 -9.32 0.28 22.13
CA GLN A 117 -9.80 1.66 22.28
C GLN A 117 -8.97 2.53 23.23
N TYR A 118 -8.31 1.95 24.22
CA TYR A 118 -7.58 2.71 25.25
C TYR A 118 -6.09 2.86 24.97
N PHE A 119 -5.52 2.14 24.00
CA PHE A 119 -4.08 2.21 23.73
C PHE A 119 -3.61 3.62 23.38
N SER A 120 -4.32 4.36 22.52
CA SER A 120 -3.91 5.72 22.13
C SER A 120 -3.76 6.64 23.35
N VAL A 121 -4.75 6.62 24.25
CA VAL A 121 -4.79 7.46 25.45
C VAL A 121 -3.77 7.02 26.50
N LEU A 122 -3.64 5.72 26.73
CA LEU A 122 -2.70 5.16 27.71
C LEU A 122 -1.25 5.33 27.27
N THR A 123 -0.98 5.29 25.96
CA THR A 123 0.38 5.42 25.43
C THR A 123 0.85 6.86 25.25
N ALA A 124 -0.06 7.83 25.23
CA ALA A 124 0.26 9.24 25.01
C ALA A 124 1.10 9.89 26.12
N ASP A 125 1.00 9.41 27.36
CA ASP A 125 1.66 9.99 28.53
C ASP A 125 2.54 8.97 29.26
N HIS A 126 3.69 9.41 29.77
CA HIS A 126 4.64 8.53 30.46
C HIS A 126 4.07 7.89 31.73
N SER A 127 3.32 8.65 32.53
CA SER A 127 2.75 8.12 33.78
C SER A 127 1.70 7.05 33.49
N ARG A 128 0.84 7.29 32.49
CA ARG A 128 -0.16 6.30 32.05
C ARG A 128 0.48 5.07 31.41
N ARG A 129 1.51 5.24 30.59
CA ARG A 129 2.30 4.12 30.05
C ARG A 129 2.91 3.28 31.16
N SER A 130 3.48 3.91 32.18
CA SER A 130 4.10 3.22 33.31
C SER A 130 3.07 2.37 34.08
N ILE A 131 1.84 2.89 34.27
CA ILE A 131 0.74 2.14 34.87
C ILE A 131 0.36 0.92 34.02
N LEU A 132 0.15 1.11 32.72
CA LEU A 132 -0.17 0.02 31.80
C LEU A 132 0.92 -1.06 31.83
N ILE A 133 2.19 -0.67 31.70
CA ILE A 133 3.32 -1.59 31.71
C ILE A 133 3.39 -2.35 33.04
N SER A 134 3.21 -1.67 34.17
CA SER A 134 3.17 -2.34 35.48
C SER A 134 2.08 -3.41 35.56
N ASN A 135 0.90 -3.15 35.00
CA ASN A 135 -0.20 -4.11 34.96
C ASN A 135 0.05 -5.27 33.97
N LEU A 136 0.73 -5.02 32.85
CA LEU A 136 1.19 -6.07 31.94
C LEU A 136 2.19 -7.00 32.65
N ILE A 137 3.19 -6.46 33.34
CA ILE A 137 4.15 -7.25 34.11
C ILE A 137 3.45 -8.02 35.24
N LYS A 138 2.47 -7.40 35.90
CA LYS A 138 1.66 -8.07 36.93
C LYS A 138 0.93 -9.29 36.37
N ALA A 139 0.21 -9.15 35.26
CA ALA A 139 -0.50 -10.26 34.63
C ALA A 139 0.46 -11.36 34.14
N LEU A 140 1.61 -10.98 33.57
CA LEU A 140 2.68 -11.91 33.18
C LEU A 140 3.13 -12.78 34.37
N LYS A 141 3.41 -12.16 35.53
CA LYS A 141 3.83 -12.85 36.76
C LYS A 141 2.69 -13.70 37.35
N GLU A 142 1.49 -13.13 37.47
CA GLU A 142 0.31 -13.76 38.09
C GLU A 142 -0.07 -15.07 37.40
N TYR A 143 -0.06 -15.07 36.06
CA TYR A 143 -0.44 -16.23 35.28
C TYR A 143 0.75 -17.06 34.79
N GLY A 144 1.99 -16.67 35.08
CA GLY A 144 3.21 -17.40 34.69
C GLY A 144 3.39 -17.55 33.16
N PHE A 145 3.14 -16.50 32.39
CA PHE A 145 3.43 -16.48 30.94
C PHE A 145 4.93 -16.25 30.68
N ASP A 146 5.42 -16.70 29.52
CA ASP A 146 6.79 -16.50 29.03
C ASP A 146 6.94 -15.20 28.20
N GLY A 147 5.84 -14.50 27.93
CA GLY A 147 5.88 -13.24 27.20
C GLY A 147 4.53 -12.57 27.02
N ILE A 148 4.59 -11.41 26.36
CA ILE A 148 3.47 -10.51 26.13
C ILE A 148 3.35 -10.25 24.62
N ASP A 149 2.15 -10.41 24.07
CA ASP A 149 1.81 -10.04 22.71
C ASP A 149 0.94 -8.78 22.72
N ILE A 150 1.37 -7.73 22.01
CA ILE A 150 0.60 -6.48 21.90
C ILE A 150 -0.22 -6.53 20.61
N ASP A 151 -1.54 -6.56 20.74
CA ASP A 151 -2.47 -6.54 19.61
C ASP A 151 -3.26 -5.23 19.61
N TRP A 152 -2.60 -4.14 19.26
CA TRP A 152 -3.24 -2.83 19.09
C TRP A 152 -3.77 -2.70 17.66
N GLU A 153 -5.09 -2.73 17.52
CA GLU A 153 -5.82 -2.59 16.27
C GLU A 153 -6.59 -1.26 16.18
N TYR A 154 -6.08 -0.20 15.55
CA TYR A 154 -4.69 -0.01 15.08
C TYR A 154 -4.19 1.38 15.51
N PRO A 155 -2.87 1.57 15.73
CA PRO A 155 -2.31 2.90 15.99
C PRO A 155 -2.62 3.86 14.83
N VAL A 156 -2.97 5.11 15.14
CA VAL A 156 -3.34 6.17 14.18
C VAL A 156 -4.67 5.91 13.47
N THR A 157 -4.75 4.93 12.57
CA THR A 157 -5.95 4.72 11.73
C THR A 157 -7.13 4.17 12.52
N GLY A 158 -6.86 3.55 13.67
CA GLY A 158 -7.88 2.87 14.45
C GLY A 158 -8.34 1.54 13.85
N GLY A 159 -9.02 0.77 14.69
CA GLY A 159 -9.88 -0.36 14.31
C GLY A 159 -11.32 0.03 14.62
N ALA A 160 -11.86 -0.46 15.73
CA ALA A 160 -13.17 -0.03 16.22
C ALA A 160 -13.22 1.46 16.62
N ILE A 161 -12.08 2.04 17.05
CA ILE A 161 -11.95 3.46 17.42
C ILE A 161 -10.68 4.06 16.77
N GLU A 162 -10.83 5.24 16.17
CA GLU A 162 -9.72 6.00 15.55
C GLU A 162 -8.68 6.46 16.58
N GLY A 163 -7.41 6.47 16.16
CA GLY A 163 -6.28 6.92 16.95
C GLY A 163 -5.84 8.35 16.63
N THR A 164 -4.59 8.67 16.98
CA THR A 164 -3.96 9.97 16.66
C THR A 164 -2.64 9.77 15.93
N PRO A 165 -2.16 10.72 15.10
CA PRO A 165 -0.84 10.62 14.46
C PRO A 165 0.33 10.42 15.44
N ALA A 166 0.18 10.83 16.71
CA ALA A 166 1.19 10.63 17.74
C ALA A 166 1.36 9.16 18.14
N ASP A 167 0.35 8.32 17.91
CA ASP A 167 0.32 6.90 18.27
C ASP A 167 1.51 6.14 17.69
N ARG A 168 1.91 6.45 16.44
CA ARG A 168 3.07 5.83 15.78
C ARG A 168 4.34 5.89 16.64
N ARG A 169 4.60 7.06 17.25
CA ARG A 169 5.75 7.26 18.15
C ARG A 169 5.48 6.71 19.55
N ASN A 170 4.24 6.84 20.04
CA ASN A 170 3.85 6.37 21.36
C ASN A 170 3.93 4.86 21.47
N TYR A 171 3.64 4.13 20.39
CA TYR A 171 3.79 2.69 20.33
C TYR A 171 5.25 2.27 20.49
N VAL A 172 6.19 2.96 19.83
CA VAL A 172 7.63 2.74 20.03
C VAL A 172 8.04 3.01 21.48
N ASN A 173 7.51 4.06 22.10
CA ASN A 173 7.79 4.36 23.50
C ASN A 173 7.29 3.24 24.43
N LEU A 174 6.05 2.75 24.22
CA LEU A 174 5.49 1.62 24.95
C LEU A 174 6.39 0.39 24.83
N MET A 175 6.76 -0.01 23.61
CA MET A 175 7.57 -1.21 23.40
C MET A 175 8.97 -1.10 24.00
N ARG A 176 9.60 0.09 23.92
CA ARG A 176 10.90 0.34 24.55
C ARG A 176 10.82 0.26 26.07
N GLU A 177 9.85 0.94 26.68
CA GLU A 177 9.68 0.98 28.13
C GLU A 177 9.32 -0.42 28.65
N LEU A 178 8.42 -1.15 27.97
CA LEU A 178 8.09 -2.55 28.31
C LEU A 178 9.31 -3.48 28.24
N ARG A 179 10.17 -3.34 27.22
CA ARG A 179 11.41 -4.13 27.13
C ARG A 179 12.38 -3.84 28.27
N ASN A 180 12.47 -2.60 28.72
CA ASN A 180 13.34 -2.26 29.85
C ASN A 180 12.86 -2.94 31.13
N GLU A 181 11.56 -2.84 31.44
CA GLU A 181 10.95 -3.49 32.61
C GLU A 181 11.08 -5.02 32.56
N LEU A 182 10.91 -5.62 31.37
CA LEU A 182 11.15 -7.06 31.21
C LEU A 182 12.61 -7.43 31.44
N ARG A 183 13.60 -6.63 31.02
CA ARG A 183 15.02 -6.91 31.29
C ARG A 183 15.33 -6.89 32.78
N GLU A 184 14.77 -5.94 33.52
CA GLU A 184 14.89 -5.92 34.98
C GLU A 184 14.27 -7.18 35.60
N LEU A 185 13.14 -7.63 35.07
CA LEU A 185 12.53 -8.90 35.49
C LEU A 185 13.37 -10.14 35.10
N GLU A 186 14.03 -10.13 33.95
CA GLU A 186 14.96 -11.19 33.51
C GLU A 186 16.15 -11.28 34.46
N GLU A 187 16.68 -10.15 34.93
CA GLU A 187 17.74 -10.09 35.94
C GLU A 187 17.27 -10.58 37.31
N GLU A 188 16.03 -10.23 37.73
CA GLU A 188 15.42 -10.67 38.98
C GLU A 188 15.19 -12.20 39.01
N THR A 189 14.70 -12.76 37.92
CA THR A 189 14.20 -14.15 37.86
C THR A 189 15.19 -15.14 37.24
N GLY A 190 16.19 -14.66 36.51
CA GLY A 190 17.07 -15.48 35.69
C GLY A 190 16.38 -16.13 34.48
N ARG A 191 15.17 -15.70 34.12
CA ARG A 191 14.37 -16.26 33.01
C ARG A 191 14.20 -15.22 31.91
N PRO A 192 14.38 -15.57 30.61
CA PRO A 192 14.10 -14.67 29.50
C PRO A 192 12.60 -14.48 29.28
N TYR A 193 12.18 -13.28 28.85
CA TYR A 193 10.79 -12.96 28.53
C TYR A 193 10.64 -12.40 27.12
N LEU A 194 9.59 -12.86 26.44
CA LEU A 194 9.31 -12.51 25.05
C LEU A 194 8.38 -11.31 24.95
N ILE A 195 8.59 -10.49 23.92
CA ILE A 195 7.63 -9.51 23.44
C ILE A 195 7.35 -9.81 21.97
N SER A 196 6.09 -9.99 21.62
CA SER A 196 5.62 -9.95 20.25
C SER A 196 4.55 -8.89 20.05
N PHE A 197 4.20 -8.63 18.80
CA PHE A 197 3.01 -7.85 18.48
C PHE A 197 2.34 -8.38 17.22
N ALA A 198 1.03 -8.17 17.14
CA ALA A 198 0.25 -8.41 15.94
C ALA A 198 0.31 -7.20 15.00
N GLY A 199 0.70 -7.44 13.76
CA GLY A 199 0.94 -6.42 12.74
C GLY A 199 -0.15 -6.39 11.68
N ALA A 200 -0.58 -5.20 11.25
CA ALA A 200 -1.63 -5.04 10.24
C ALA A 200 -1.27 -5.61 8.85
N ALA A 201 -2.27 -6.13 8.13
CA ALA A 201 -2.11 -6.63 6.76
C ALA A 201 -1.89 -5.49 5.75
N GLY A 202 -2.71 -4.44 5.86
CA GLY A 202 -2.84 -3.39 4.86
C GLY A 202 -1.76 -2.32 4.97
N HIS A 203 -1.16 -1.96 3.84
CA HIS A 203 -0.17 -0.89 3.75
C HIS A 203 -0.68 0.44 4.32
N TRP A 204 -1.97 0.74 4.11
CA TRP A 204 -2.63 1.96 4.56
C TRP A 204 -2.73 2.07 6.09
N VAL A 205 -2.72 0.95 6.81
CA VAL A 205 -2.63 0.93 8.29
C VAL A 205 -1.16 0.89 8.72
N LEU A 206 -0.36 0.04 8.06
CA LEU A 206 1.04 -0.19 8.42
C LEU A 206 1.88 1.10 8.34
N LYS A 207 1.83 1.82 7.22
CA LYS A 207 2.66 3.01 6.96
C LYS A 207 2.45 4.13 7.99
N PRO A 208 1.22 4.59 8.28
CA PRO A 208 1.00 5.62 9.29
C PRO A 208 1.12 5.09 10.72
N GLY A 209 0.74 3.85 11.00
CA GLY A 209 0.62 3.33 12.38
C GLY A 209 1.92 2.79 12.98
N TYR A 210 2.84 2.28 12.15
CA TYR A 210 3.97 1.49 12.62
C TYR A 210 5.31 2.11 12.22
N ASP A 211 6.21 2.24 13.19
CA ASP A 211 7.64 2.44 12.94
C ASP A 211 8.34 1.08 13.12
N LEU A 212 8.22 0.21 12.12
CA LEU A 212 8.76 -1.16 12.20
C LEU A 212 10.25 -1.17 12.51
N GLN A 213 11.02 -0.20 12.02
CA GLN A 213 12.46 -0.12 12.29
C GLN A 213 12.76 0.07 13.78
N GLN A 214 11.95 0.85 14.48
CA GLN A 214 12.12 1.04 15.93
C GLN A 214 11.44 -0.06 16.74
N LEU A 215 10.24 -0.51 16.34
CA LEU A 215 9.51 -1.56 17.05
C LEU A 215 10.31 -2.87 17.11
N MET A 216 10.93 -3.28 15.99
CA MET A 216 11.72 -4.51 15.91
C MET A 216 13.01 -4.51 16.76
N LYS A 217 13.42 -3.36 17.32
CA LYS A 217 14.53 -3.31 18.29
C LYS A 217 14.14 -3.77 19.69
N TYR A 218 12.84 -3.74 19.99
CA TYR A 218 12.31 -3.98 21.33
C TYR A 218 11.46 -5.24 21.41
N CYS A 219 10.89 -5.71 20.29
CA CYS A 219 10.23 -7.01 20.21
C CYS A 219 11.14 -8.12 19.67
N ASP A 220 10.79 -9.36 20.00
CA ASP A 220 11.47 -10.56 19.52
C ASP A 220 11.01 -10.94 18.11
N PHE A 221 9.70 -10.81 17.86
CA PHE A 221 9.08 -11.08 16.57
C PHE A 221 7.74 -10.35 16.38
N VAL A 222 7.31 -10.25 15.13
CA VAL A 222 6.00 -9.75 14.72
C VAL A 222 5.16 -10.88 14.12
N ASN A 223 3.90 -10.94 14.55
CA ASN A 223 2.86 -11.81 14.02
C ASN A 223 2.05 -11.01 13.00
N VAL A 224 2.39 -11.13 11.71
CA VAL A 224 1.72 -10.33 10.66
C VAL A 224 0.36 -10.94 10.38
N MET A 225 -0.71 -10.18 10.61
CA MET A 225 -2.10 -10.58 10.31
C MET A 225 -2.36 -10.49 8.81
N SER A 226 -1.64 -11.27 8.01
CA SER A 226 -1.75 -11.32 6.55
C SER A 226 -3.00 -12.06 6.09
N TYR A 227 -4.15 -11.59 6.55
CA TYR A 227 -5.51 -12.06 6.26
C TYR A 227 -6.48 -10.89 6.38
N ASP A 228 -7.78 -11.16 6.19
CA ASP A 228 -8.85 -10.15 6.12
C ASP A 228 -8.69 -9.10 5.02
N TYR A 229 -8.06 -9.48 3.90
CA TYR A 229 -8.03 -8.61 2.72
C TYR A 229 -9.43 -8.43 2.13
N PHE A 230 -10.29 -9.45 2.18
CA PHE A 230 -11.65 -9.41 1.63
C PHE A 230 -12.68 -9.84 2.67
N GLY A 231 -13.79 -9.13 2.74
CA GLY A 231 -14.95 -9.44 3.57
C GLY A 231 -16.16 -8.58 3.21
N ALA A 232 -17.35 -8.97 3.67
CA ALA A 232 -18.60 -8.23 3.45
C ALA A 232 -18.72 -6.99 4.38
N TRP A 233 -17.73 -6.10 4.33
CA TRP A 233 -17.60 -4.94 5.21
C TRP A 233 -18.70 -3.90 4.96
N SER A 234 -18.98 -3.04 5.94
CA SER A 234 -19.81 -1.85 5.73
C SER A 234 -19.03 -0.72 5.03
N SER A 235 -18.60 -0.96 3.80
CA SER A 235 -17.95 0.02 2.92
C SER A 235 -18.12 -0.38 1.47
N LYS A 236 -17.87 0.53 0.51
CA LYS A 236 -17.90 0.21 -0.93
C LYS A 236 -17.03 -0.99 -1.32
N TRP A 237 -15.96 -1.25 -0.57
CA TRP A 237 -15.04 -2.37 -0.80
C TRP A 237 -15.65 -3.72 -0.37
N GLY A 238 -16.64 -3.71 0.52
CA GLY A 238 -17.38 -4.91 0.93
C GLY A 238 -18.20 -5.55 -0.20
N ALA A 239 -18.40 -4.83 -1.31
CA ALA A 239 -19.07 -5.35 -2.50
C ALA A 239 -18.28 -6.47 -3.17
N TYR A 240 -16.95 -6.49 -3.06
CA TYR A 240 -16.13 -7.40 -3.85
C TYR A 240 -15.81 -8.68 -3.09
N THR A 241 -16.12 -9.83 -3.72
CA THR A 241 -15.80 -11.14 -3.15
C THR A 241 -14.32 -11.45 -3.26
N GLY A 242 -13.80 -12.24 -2.32
CA GLY A 242 -12.44 -12.76 -2.38
C GLY A 242 -12.11 -13.65 -1.18
N PRO A 243 -11.01 -14.42 -1.24
CA PRO A 243 -10.52 -15.17 -0.09
C PRO A 243 -9.99 -14.23 1.00
N PRO A 244 -10.01 -14.64 2.28
CA PRO A 244 -9.49 -13.82 3.37
C PRO A 244 -7.98 -13.56 3.25
N ALA A 245 -7.22 -14.48 2.64
CA ALA A 245 -5.75 -14.42 2.59
C ALA A 245 -5.15 -14.93 1.27
N PRO A 246 -5.46 -14.34 0.10
CA PRO A 246 -4.82 -14.73 -1.16
C PRO A 246 -3.31 -14.56 -1.06
N LEU A 247 -2.54 -15.56 -1.50
CA LEU A 247 -1.08 -15.53 -1.41
C LEU A 247 -0.50 -14.48 -2.36
N ASN A 248 -0.95 -14.45 -3.61
CA ASN A 248 -0.42 -13.58 -4.66
C ASN A 248 -1.48 -12.63 -5.21
N PHE A 249 -1.01 -11.58 -5.87
CA PHE A 249 -1.87 -10.74 -6.69
C PHE A 249 -2.43 -11.53 -7.88
N ALA A 250 -3.76 -11.63 -7.95
CA ALA A 250 -4.48 -12.17 -9.11
C ALA A 250 -5.87 -11.53 -9.26
N MET A 251 -6.04 -10.33 -8.71
CA MET A 251 -7.31 -9.60 -8.75
C MET A 251 -7.47 -8.87 -10.10
N PRO A 252 -8.70 -8.46 -10.46
CA PRO A 252 -8.93 -7.62 -11.64
C PRO A 252 -8.12 -6.32 -11.59
N LYS A 253 -7.82 -5.74 -12.76
CA LYS A 253 -6.96 -4.55 -12.93
C LYS A 253 -7.41 -3.31 -12.13
N LYS A 254 -8.62 -3.25 -11.58
CA LYS A 254 -9.12 -2.10 -10.81
C LYS A 254 -8.82 -2.19 -9.30
N PHE A 255 -8.25 -3.30 -8.84
CA PHE A 255 -7.92 -3.52 -7.44
C PHE A 255 -6.47 -3.15 -7.15
N SER A 256 -6.22 -2.69 -5.94
CA SER A 256 -4.85 -2.49 -5.44
C SER A 256 -4.04 -3.77 -5.54
N GLY A 257 -2.81 -3.67 -6.05
CA GLY A 257 -1.87 -4.79 -6.11
C GLY A 257 -1.45 -5.31 -4.74
N ARG A 258 -1.82 -4.60 -3.66
CA ARG A 258 -1.34 -4.84 -2.30
C ARG A 258 -2.29 -5.65 -1.42
N MET A 259 -3.44 -6.07 -1.94
CA MET A 259 -4.43 -6.86 -1.19
C MET A 259 -4.12 -8.37 -1.21
N ASN A 260 -2.91 -8.74 -0.82
CA ASN A 260 -2.45 -10.13 -0.75
C ASN A 260 -1.27 -10.31 0.21
N VAL A 261 -1.05 -11.55 0.62
CA VAL A 261 0.00 -11.94 1.57
C VAL A 261 1.38 -11.56 1.05
N HIS A 262 1.69 -11.82 -0.23
CA HIS A 262 3.01 -11.53 -0.79
C HIS A 262 3.39 -10.05 -0.64
N ALA A 263 2.47 -9.14 -1.00
CA ALA A 263 2.70 -7.70 -0.88
C ALA A 263 2.94 -7.28 0.57
N THR A 264 2.11 -7.75 1.51
CA THR A 264 2.30 -7.47 2.95
C THR A 264 3.65 -7.99 3.45
N MET A 265 4.01 -9.24 3.14
CA MET A 265 5.28 -9.81 3.61
C MET A 265 6.50 -9.12 3.00
N LYS A 266 6.38 -8.64 1.75
CA LYS A 266 7.37 -7.80 1.09
C LYS A 266 7.54 -6.48 1.83
N ASP A 267 6.45 -5.78 2.15
CA ASP A 267 6.46 -4.50 2.86
C ASP A 267 7.17 -4.61 4.23
N TYR A 268 6.78 -5.59 5.05
CA TYR A 268 7.45 -5.85 6.33
C TYR A 268 8.94 -6.14 6.15
N SER A 269 9.27 -7.02 5.21
CA SER A 269 10.66 -7.40 4.95
C SER A 269 11.50 -6.21 4.48
N CYS A 270 10.94 -5.33 3.67
CA CYS A 270 11.63 -4.16 3.14
C CYS A 270 11.84 -3.09 4.21
N GLN A 271 10.80 -2.74 4.96
CA GLN A 271 10.88 -1.75 6.04
C GLN A 271 11.82 -2.21 7.16
N ILE A 272 11.82 -3.51 7.50
CA ILE A 272 12.70 -4.06 8.53
C ILE A 272 14.15 -4.20 8.00
N LYS A 273 14.38 -4.63 6.74
CA LYS A 273 15.75 -4.75 6.18
C LYS A 273 16.46 -3.41 5.97
N ALA A 274 15.73 -2.30 5.77
CA ALA A 274 16.32 -0.96 5.67
C ALA A 274 17.23 -0.60 6.87
N THR A 275 17.18 -1.37 7.96
CA THR A 275 18.01 -1.22 9.16
C THR A 275 19.44 -1.76 9.09
N THR A 276 19.83 -2.58 8.10
CA THR A 276 21.25 -2.97 7.94
C THR A 276 22.12 -1.88 7.29
N VAL A 277 21.48 -0.77 6.90
CA VAL A 277 22.07 0.35 6.15
C VAL A 277 21.77 1.66 6.90
N SER A 278 22.31 1.80 8.12
CA SER A 278 22.24 3.06 8.88
C SER A 278 23.64 3.70 9.02
N LYS A 279 23.70 5.01 8.76
CA LYS A 279 24.91 5.87 8.73
C LYS A 279 25.86 5.60 9.90
N CYS A 280 27.14 5.41 9.60
CA CYS A 280 28.18 5.18 10.60
C CYS A 280 28.41 6.48 11.43
N PRO A 281 28.54 6.40 12.77
CA PRO A 281 29.01 7.54 13.57
C PRO A 281 30.48 7.79 13.24
N GLY A 282 30.80 8.96 12.67
CA GLY A 282 32.18 9.32 12.29
C GLY A 282 32.36 9.96 10.92
N ALA A 283 31.30 10.19 10.15
CA ALA A 283 31.40 11.05 8.97
C ALA A 283 31.96 12.43 9.38
N PRO A 284 32.98 12.96 8.68
CA PRO A 284 33.59 14.24 9.03
C PRO A 284 32.52 15.33 9.06
N LYS A 285 32.50 16.15 10.12
CA LYS A 285 31.63 17.32 10.20
C LYS A 285 31.93 18.22 8.99
N MET A 286 30.91 18.53 8.19
CA MET A 286 31.04 19.57 7.17
C MET A 286 31.50 20.88 7.83
N PRO A 287 32.39 21.66 7.19
CA PRO A 287 32.70 23.00 7.66
C PRO A 287 31.44 23.86 7.64
N SER A 288 31.24 24.63 8.69
CA SER A 288 30.20 25.66 8.73
C SER A 288 30.61 26.85 7.85
N SER A 289 29.61 27.41 7.17
CA SER A 289 29.55 28.73 6.52
C SER A 289 29.99 28.85 5.06
N GLY A 290 29.05 29.39 4.27
CA GLY A 290 29.31 30.27 3.12
C GLY A 290 29.69 29.60 1.81
N GLU A 291 28.68 29.31 0.97
CA GLU A 291 28.59 29.71 -0.45
C GLU A 291 27.48 28.90 -1.15
N GLU A 292 26.54 29.63 -1.76
CA GLU A 292 25.50 29.10 -2.64
C GLU A 292 26.14 28.62 -3.96
N GLY A 293 25.86 27.37 -4.37
CA GLY A 293 26.12 26.94 -5.74
C GLY A 293 26.50 25.46 -5.93
N LEU A 294 25.64 24.76 -6.68
CA LEU A 294 25.96 23.63 -7.57
C LEU A 294 26.42 22.28 -6.95
N ALA A 295 25.53 21.29 -7.08
CA ALA A 295 25.80 19.85 -7.22
C ALA A 295 26.69 19.18 -6.14
N ALA A 296 26.13 18.95 -4.95
CA ALA A 296 26.67 17.98 -4.01
C ALA A 296 26.35 16.54 -4.48
N LYS A 297 27.25 15.93 -5.26
CA LYS A 297 27.27 14.48 -5.54
C LYS A 297 27.26 13.71 -4.22
N THR A 298 26.10 13.21 -3.84
CA THR A 298 25.93 12.48 -2.59
C THR A 298 26.35 11.02 -2.81
N SER A 299 27.63 10.74 -2.61
CA SER A 299 28.15 9.37 -2.58
C SER A 299 27.88 8.79 -1.19
N TYR A 300 26.84 7.97 -1.07
CA TYR A 300 26.50 7.33 0.19
C TYR A 300 27.37 6.06 0.39
N TYR A 301 28.33 6.12 1.31
CA TYR A 301 29.03 4.94 1.81
C TYR A 301 28.33 4.44 3.09
N TYR A 302 28.10 3.13 3.21
CA TYR A 302 27.36 2.51 4.32
C TYR A 302 28.14 1.34 4.96
N CYS A 303 28.19 1.28 6.29
CA CYS A 303 28.80 0.19 7.06
C CYS A 303 27.74 -0.83 7.49
N SER A 304 28.04 -2.13 7.42
CA SER A 304 27.18 -3.19 7.95
C SER A 304 27.42 -3.43 9.44
N TYR A 305 26.37 -3.41 10.27
CA TYR A 305 26.41 -4.06 11.59
C TYR A 305 25.87 -5.49 11.46
N SER A 306 26.68 -6.47 11.87
CA SER A 306 26.25 -7.87 11.99
C SER A 306 25.49 -8.05 13.31
N THR A 307 24.17 -8.15 13.26
CA THR A 307 23.39 -8.68 14.39
C THR A 307 23.47 -10.22 14.38
N PRO A 308 23.56 -10.89 15.55
CA PRO A 308 23.64 -12.36 15.64
C PRO A 308 22.45 -13.10 14.99
N ASN A 309 21.29 -12.43 14.91
CA ASN A 309 20.15 -12.86 14.12
C ASN A 309 19.82 -11.77 13.09
N PRO A 310 20.02 -12.00 11.79
CA PRO A 310 19.60 -11.05 10.78
C PRO A 310 18.06 -10.89 10.85
N PRO A 311 17.52 -9.69 10.56
CA PRO A 311 16.09 -9.35 10.74
C PRO A 311 15.07 -10.29 10.06
N LYS A 312 15.53 -11.15 9.14
CA LYS A 312 14.69 -12.08 8.35
C LYS A 312 13.89 -13.06 9.21
N PHE A 313 14.41 -13.46 10.37
CA PHE A 313 13.73 -14.44 11.23
C PHE A 313 12.80 -13.82 12.27
N GLN A 314 12.53 -12.52 12.25
CA GLN A 314 11.62 -11.90 13.24
C GLN A 314 10.18 -11.74 12.73
N ILE A 315 9.86 -12.18 11.51
CA ILE A 315 8.53 -11.98 10.89
C ILE A 315 7.84 -13.34 10.76
N ASN A 316 6.63 -13.48 11.30
CA ASN A 316 5.77 -14.65 11.08
C ASN A 316 4.62 -14.27 10.14
N MET A 317 4.35 -15.11 9.13
CA MET A 317 3.20 -14.95 8.22
C MET A 317 1.92 -15.47 8.87
N GLY A 318 0.87 -14.65 8.93
CA GLY A 318 -0.44 -15.04 9.44
C GLY A 318 -1.25 -15.88 8.44
N VAL A 319 -1.92 -16.91 8.94
CA VAL A 319 -2.90 -17.71 8.19
C VAL A 319 -4.22 -17.83 8.96
N PRO A 320 -5.37 -17.64 8.28
CA PRO A 320 -6.69 -17.74 8.91
C PRO A 320 -7.25 -19.17 8.85
N PHE A 321 -7.69 -19.71 9.97
CA PHE A 321 -8.43 -20.99 10.06
C PHE A 321 -9.95 -20.75 9.98
N TYR A 322 -10.34 -19.77 9.18
CA TYR A 322 -11.71 -19.40 8.89
C TYR A 322 -11.82 -18.92 7.44
N GLY A 323 -13.06 -18.86 6.94
CA GLY A 323 -13.42 -18.25 5.68
C GLY A 323 -14.25 -16.98 5.87
N ARG A 324 -14.34 -16.20 4.80
CA ARG A 324 -15.24 -15.04 4.66
C ARG A 324 -16.29 -15.38 3.60
N PHE A 325 -17.54 -15.02 3.83
CA PHE A 325 -18.64 -15.29 2.90
C PHE A 325 -19.52 -14.08 2.63
N TRP A 326 -20.16 -14.11 1.47
CA TRP A 326 -21.11 -13.11 0.97
C TRP A 326 -22.39 -13.78 0.52
N LYS A 327 -23.50 -13.06 0.66
CA LYS A 327 -24.80 -13.34 0.07
C LYS A 327 -25.12 -12.29 -0.99
N ASN A 328 -26.18 -12.52 -1.76
CA ASN A 328 -26.64 -11.62 -2.83
C ASN A 328 -25.54 -11.30 -3.85
N VAL A 329 -24.69 -12.29 -4.13
CA VAL A 329 -23.58 -12.16 -5.09
C VAL A 329 -24.12 -12.24 -6.52
N GLY A 330 -23.79 -11.24 -7.32
CA GLY A 330 -24.06 -11.13 -8.74
C GLY A 330 -22.95 -11.74 -9.59
N ASP A 331 -22.86 -11.27 -10.84
CA ASP A 331 -21.94 -11.81 -11.84
C ASP A 331 -20.46 -11.57 -11.52
N ALA A 332 -19.60 -12.34 -12.20
CA ALA A 332 -18.17 -12.16 -12.12
C ALA A 332 -17.74 -10.84 -12.75
N VAL A 333 -16.73 -10.22 -12.13
CA VAL A 333 -16.09 -8.99 -12.64
C VAL A 333 -15.41 -9.28 -13.99
N ASP A 334 -14.83 -10.47 -14.13
CA ASP A 334 -14.33 -11.03 -15.38
C ASP A 334 -15.05 -12.35 -15.64
N SER A 335 -15.68 -12.50 -16.82
CA SER A 335 -16.38 -13.72 -17.21
C SER A 335 -15.51 -15.00 -17.22
N THR A 336 -14.18 -14.85 -17.22
CA THR A 336 -13.21 -15.95 -17.21
C THR A 336 -12.76 -16.36 -15.81
N ASP A 337 -13.11 -15.59 -14.78
CA ASP A 337 -12.68 -15.80 -13.40
C ASP A 337 -13.84 -15.69 -12.40
N ASP A 338 -14.28 -16.84 -11.88
CA ASP A 338 -15.39 -16.95 -10.93
C ASP A 338 -15.06 -16.46 -9.52
N MET A 339 -13.78 -16.21 -9.18
CA MET A 339 -13.39 -15.80 -7.82
C MET A 339 -13.84 -14.37 -7.50
N TRP A 340 -13.70 -13.46 -8.45
CA TRP A 340 -13.93 -12.04 -8.25
C TRP A 340 -15.31 -11.65 -8.76
N ARG A 341 -16.25 -11.46 -7.84
CA ARG A 341 -17.65 -11.13 -8.09
C ARG A 341 -18.07 -9.91 -7.28
N THR A 342 -19.25 -9.38 -7.58
CA THR A 342 -19.84 -8.25 -6.84
C THR A 342 -21.10 -8.66 -6.10
N ALA A 343 -21.16 -8.44 -4.79
CA ALA A 343 -22.35 -8.52 -3.96
C ALA A 343 -23.22 -7.27 -4.10
N THR A 344 -24.53 -7.44 -4.08
CA THR A 344 -25.49 -6.34 -4.08
C THR A 344 -25.65 -5.78 -2.67
N ALA A 345 -25.60 -4.45 -2.53
CA ALA A 345 -25.80 -3.79 -1.25
C ALA A 345 -27.25 -3.94 -0.75
N THR A 346 -27.41 -4.01 0.58
CA THR A 346 -28.71 -4.12 1.25
C THR A 346 -29.31 -2.76 1.64
N ASN A 347 -28.53 -1.67 1.56
CA ASN A 347 -28.96 -0.30 1.81
C ASN A 347 -28.89 0.56 0.54
N SER A 348 -29.65 1.66 0.53
CA SER A 348 -29.71 2.61 -0.59
C SER A 348 -28.39 3.35 -0.86
N GLU A 349 -27.50 3.42 0.14
CA GLU A 349 -26.20 4.09 0.02
C GLU A 349 -25.15 3.22 -0.68
N GLY A 350 -25.42 1.93 -0.91
CA GLY A 350 -24.48 1.04 -1.58
C GLY A 350 -23.29 0.59 -0.73
N THR A 351 -23.42 0.60 0.61
CA THR A 351 -22.29 0.39 1.54
C THR A 351 -22.43 -0.81 2.47
N LYS A 352 -23.62 -1.40 2.61
CA LYS A 352 -23.85 -2.57 3.49
C LYS A 352 -24.07 -3.82 2.66
N PHE A 353 -23.40 -4.91 3.03
CA PHE A 353 -23.46 -6.18 2.33
C PHE A 353 -23.79 -7.30 3.31
N GLU A 354 -24.54 -8.30 2.85
CA GLU A 354 -24.87 -9.48 3.66
C GLU A 354 -23.74 -10.51 3.54
N GLY A 355 -23.23 -10.95 4.68
CA GLY A 355 -22.09 -11.86 4.74
C GLY A 355 -21.57 -12.04 6.16
N GLY A 356 -20.40 -12.64 6.30
CA GLY A 356 -19.76 -12.89 7.59
C GLY A 356 -18.54 -13.79 7.47
N ASP A 357 -18.18 -14.43 8.57
CA ASP A 357 -17.11 -15.41 8.65
C ASP A 357 -17.63 -16.82 9.02
N VAL A 358 -16.81 -17.83 8.73
CA VAL A 358 -17.07 -19.22 9.06
C VAL A 358 -15.80 -19.91 9.50
N GLN A 359 -15.76 -20.46 10.71
CA GLN A 359 -14.63 -21.26 11.19
C GLN A 359 -14.46 -22.51 10.31
N TRP A 360 -13.22 -22.98 10.12
CA TRP A 360 -12.93 -24.15 9.28
C TRP A 360 -13.79 -25.37 9.67
N ARG A 361 -13.89 -25.64 10.98
CA ARG A 361 -14.74 -26.69 11.56
C ARG A 361 -16.20 -26.65 11.12
N ASP A 362 -16.77 -25.46 10.93
CA ASP A 362 -18.17 -25.27 10.57
C ASP A 362 -18.37 -25.09 9.05
N LEU A 363 -17.30 -24.97 8.28
CA LEU A 363 -17.39 -24.65 6.85
C LEU A 363 -18.14 -25.73 6.08
N HIS A 364 -17.80 -26.99 6.33
CA HIS A 364 -18.40 -28.14 5.65
C HIS A 364 -19.87 -28.38 6.02
N THR A 365 -20.33 -27.87 7.17
CA THR A 365 -21.73 -27.99 7.59
C THR A 365 -22.58 -26.85 7.04
N LYS A 366 -21.98 -25.67 6.83
CA LYS A 366 -22.66 -24.48 6.27
C LYS A 366 -22.64 -24.42 4.75
N PHE A 367 -21.63 -24.99 4.09
CA PHE A 367 -21.42 -24.86 2.65
C PHE A 367 -21.03 -26.19 2.00
N ASP A 368 -21.48 -26.39 0.76
CA ASP A 368 -21.14 -27.59 -0.03
C ASP A 368 -19.68 -27.53 -0.51
N ALA A 369 -18.78 -28.09 0.30
CA ALA A 369 -17.35 -28.15 0.00
C ALA A 369 -17.01 -29.02 -1.23
N SER A 370 -17.94 -29.83 -1.75
CA SER A 370 -17.72 -30.53 -3.04
C SER A 370 -17.64 -29.56 -4.22
N LYS A 371 -18.12 -28.31 -4.05
CA LYS A 371 -18.06 -27.23 -5.04
C LYS A 371 -16.80 -26.39 -4.95
N THR A 372 -15.83 -26.79 -4.13
CA THR A 372 -14.55 -26.09 -3.99
C THR A 372 -13.85 -25.96 -5.34
N LYS A 373 -13.49 -24.73 -5.68
CA LYS A 373 -12.59 -24.39 -6.78
C LYS A 373 -11.29 -23.83 -6.19
N PHE A 374 -10.18 -24.04 -6.88
CA PHE A 374 -8.88 -23.50 -6.48
C PHE A 374 -8.38 -22.48 -7.51
N HIS A 375 -8.16 -21.24 -7.08
CA HIS A 375 -7.65 -20.22 -7.98
C HIS A 375 -6.12 -20.26 -8.03
N HIS A 376 -5.55 -20.70 -9.15
CA HIS A 376 -4.11 -20.95 -9.28
C HIS A 376 -3.22 -19.71 -9.22
N GLY A 377 -3.72 -18.52 -9.57
CA GLY A 377 -2.98 -17.26 -9.43
C GLY A 377 -2.84 -16.83 -7.96
N ALA A 378 -3.98 -16.55 -7.31
CA ALA A 378 -4.09 -16.22 -5.89
C ALA A 378 -3.62 -17.33 -4.92
N LYS A 379 -3.56 -18.60 -5.36
CA LYS A 379 -3.29 -19.79 -4.52
C LYS A 379 -4.25 -19.93 -3.35
N ALA A 380 -5.54 -19.73 -3.62
CA ALA A 380 -6.59 -19.76 -2.60
C ALA A 380 -7.82 -20.55 -3.08
N PRO A 381 -8.46 -21.32 -2.18
CA PRO A 381 -9.72 -21.99 -2.46
C PRO A 381 -10.92 -21.04 -2.28
N PHE A 382 -12.00 -21.35 -3.00
CA PHE A 382 -13.28 -20.69 -2.85
C PHE A 382 -14.43 -21.61 -3.28
N ILE A 383 -15.64 -21.28 -2.84
CA ILE A 383 -16.89 -21.91 -3.22
C ILE A 383 -17.79 -20.83 -3.82
N TRP A 384 -18.34 -21.11 -5.00
CA TRP A 384 -19.38 -20.29 -5.62
C TRP A 384 -20.66 -21.13 -5.78
N LEU A 385 -21.76 -20.70 -5.14
CA LEU A 385 -23.07 -21.34 -5.17
C LEU A 385 -24.08 -20.44 -5.91
N PRO A 386 -24.24 -20.58 -7.23
CA PRO A 386 -25.04 -19.66 -8.03
C PRO A 386 -26.52 -19.64 -7.67
N GLU A 387 -27.12 -20.80 -7.36
CA GLU A 387 -28.52 -20.89 -6.97
C GLU A 387 -28.80 -20.17 -5.65
N GLN A 388 -27.80 -20.12 -4.76
CA GLN A 388 -27.88 -19.46 -3.46
C GLN A 388 -27.33 -18.03 -3.47
N LYS A 389 -26.79 -17.58 -4.61
CA LYS A 389 -26.03 -16.32 -4.73
C LYS A 389 -25.01 -16.14 -3.60
N THR A 390 -24.31 -17.22 -3.25
CA THR A 390 -23.42 -17.28 -2.08
C THR A 390 -21.99 -17.57 -2.52
N PHE A 391 -21.07 -16.72 -2.07
CA PHE A 391 -19.63 -16.90 -2.25
C PHE A 391 -18.96 -17.15 -0.91
N VAL A 392 -17.98 -18.05 -0.86
CA VAL A 392 -17.15 -18.29 0.32
C VAL A 392 -15.68 -18.42 -0.11
N GLY A 393 -14.80 -17.62 0.46
CA GLY A 393 -13.35 -17.80 0.33
C GLY A 393 -12.73 -18.18 1.68
N TYR A 394 -11.72 -19.05 1.68
CA TYR A 394 -11.19 -19.64 2.92
C TYR A 394 -9.77 -20.22 2.70
N GLU A 395 -9.22 -20.94 3.68
CA GLU A 395 -7.98 -21.71 3.58
C GLU A 395 -8.23 -23.21 3.58
N ASN A 396 -7.47 -23.96 2.79
CA ASN A 396 -7.44 -25.42 2.85
C ASN A 396 -5.99 -25.93 2.90
N SER A 397 -5.80 -27.25 2.98
CA SER A 397 -4.46 -27.85 2.98
C SER A 397 -3.60 -27.44 1.78
N ASP A 398 -4.20 -27.27 0.59
CA ASP A 398 -3.46 -26.88 -0.63
C ASP A 398 -2.96 -25.43 -0.58
N SER A 399 -3.78 -24.48 -0.14
CA SER A 399 -3.35 -23.08 0.02
C SER A 399 -2.30 -22.95 1.12
N LEU A 400 -2.48 -23.65 2.24
CA LEU A 400 -1.51 -23.64 3.33
C LEU A 400 -0.17 -24.26 2.92
N LYS A 401 -0.16 -25.31 2.10
CA LYS A 401 1.06 -25.87 1.53
C LYS A 401 1.83 -24.83 0.72
N HIS A 402 1.16 -24.07 -0.14
CA HIS A 402 1.80 -22.98 -0.90
C HIS A 402 2.33 -21.86 0.01
N LYS A 403 1.67 -21.57 1.12
CA LYS A 403 2.15 -20.59 2.11
C LYS A 403 3.37 -21.09 2.87
N VAL A 404 3.41 -22.38 3.24
CA VAL A 404 4.61 -23.00 3.84
C VAL A 404 5.79 -22.98 2.86
N GLU A 405 5.56 -23.34 1.60
CA GLU A 405 6.56 -23.21 0.53
C GLU A 405 7.07 -21.76 0.43
N TYR A 406 6.16 -20.79 0.42
CA TYR A 406 6.50 -19.37 0.40
C TYR A 406 7.38 -18.97 1.60
N ILE A 407 7.01 -19.37 2.82
CA ILE A 407 7.76 -19.07 4.05
C ILE A 407 9.19 -19.60 3.94
N VAL A 408 9.35 -20.83 3.44
CA VAL A 408 10.66 -21.45 3.26
C VAL A 408 11.47 -20.71 2.20
N GLU A 409 10.91 -20.51 1.01
CA GLU A 409 11.60 -19.88 -0.12
C GLU A 409 12.02 -18.43 0.16
N ASN A 410 11.22 -17.70 0.93
CA ASN A 410 11.47 -16.30 1.28
C ASN A 410 12.24 -16.11 2.60
N ASN A 411 12.62 -17.20 3.27
CA ASN A 411 13.27 -17.19 4.58
C ASN A 411 12.51 -16.35 5.62
N ILE A 412 11.18 -16.48 5.63
CA ILE A 412 10.31 -15.90 6.65
C ILE A 412 10.49 -16.67 7.97
N GLY A 413 10.37 -15.96 9.10
CA GLY A 413 10.65 -16.45 10.45
C GLY A 413 9.69 -17.53 10.95
N GLY A 414 8.53 -17.71 10.32
CA GLY A 414 7.56 -18.71 10.74
C GLY A 414 6.15 -18.47 10.22
N VAL A 415 5.22 -19.23 10.79
CA VAL A 415 3.78 -19.10 10.59
C VAL A 415 3.11 -18.68 11.89
N MET A 416 2.13 -17.78 11.78
CA MET A 416 1.18 -17.44 12.82
C MET A 416 -0.21 -17.91 12.39
N ILE A 417 -0.99 -18.48 13.30
CA ILE A 417 -2.27 -19.12 13.02
C ILE A 417 -3.37 -18.45 13.85
N TRP A 418 -4.38 -17.90 13.18
CA TRP A 418 -5.61 -17.42 13.79
C TRP A 418 -6.81 -18.26 13.34
N ALA A 419 -7.45 -19.08 14.17
CA ALA A 419 -7.05 -19.49 15.51
C ALA A 419 -7.13 -21.02 15.62
N ILE A 420 -6.36 -21.59 16.56
CA ILE A 420 -6.20 -23.03 16.74
C ILE A 420 -7.55 -23.72 17.04
N ASP A 421 -8.41 -23.05 17.80
CA ASP A 421 -9.74 -23.56 18.15
C ASP A 421 -10.78 -23.47 17.02
N PHE A 422 -10.43 -22.89 15.86
CA PHE A 422 -11.28 -22.86 14.67
C PHE A 422 -11.04 -24.05 13.73
N ASP A 423 -9.91 -24.75 13.90
CA ASP A 423 -9.61 -25.98 13.16
C ASP A 423 -10.56 -27.10 13.55
N ASP A 424 -10.61 -28.15 12.73
CA ASP A 424 -11.37 -29.35 13.00
C ASP A 424 -10.66 -30.26 14.03
N ASP A 425 -11.34 -31.33 14.45
CA ASP A 425 -10.79 -32.26 15.45
C ASP A 425 -9.60 -33.07 14.94
N GLN A 426 -9.43 -33.17 13.61
CA GLN A 426 -8.28 -33.84 12.99
C GLN A 426 -7.06 -32.91 12.89
N GLY A 427 -7.24 -31.61 13.15
CA GLY A 427 -6.21 -30.60 12.98
C GLY A 427 -5.79 -30.45 11.52
N THR A 428 -6.74 -30.56 10.57
CA THR A 428 -6.46 -30.60 9.13
C THR A 428 -5.61 -29.40 8.68
N LEU A 429 -5.99 -28.19 9.10
CA LEU A 429 -5.25 -26.98 8.73
C LEU A 429 -3.94 -26.85 9.52
N LEU A 430 -3.94 -27.20 10.81
CA LEU A 430 -2.73 -27.19 11.65
C LEU A 430 -1.66 -28.13 11.10
N ASN A 431 -2.03 -29.34 10.70
CA ASN A 431 -1.12 -30.32 10.08
C ASN A 431 -0.48 -29.77 8.80
N SER A 432 -1.19 -28.92 8.07
CA SER A 432 -0.73 -28.32 6.82
C SER A 432 0.20 -27.12 7.10
N ALA A 433 -0.25 -26.18 7.93
CA ALA A 433 0.48 -24.95 8.25
C ALA A 433 1.74 -25.20 9.11
N ALA A 434 1.68 -26.15 10.03
CA ALA A 434 2.76 -26.50 10.96
C ALA A 434 3.56 -27.75 10.51
N SER A 435 3.48 -28.13 9.23
CA SER A 435 4.16 -29.32 8.70
C SER A 435 5.69 -29.25 8.82
N ASP A 436 6.34 -30.41 8.83
CA ASP A 436 7.82 -30.52 8.87
C ASP A 436 8.51 -29.84 7.68
N SER A 437 7.77 -29.63 6.57
CA SER A 437 8.26 -28.89 5.40
C SER A 437 8.70 -27.47 5.77
N LEU A 438 8.08 -26.85 6.79
CA LEU A 438 8.45 -25.54 7.32
C LEU A 438 9.91 -25.52 7.80
N CYS A 439 10.47 -26.66 8.17
CA CYS A 439 11.82 -26.79 8.72
C CYS A 439 12.86 -27.08 7.64
N SER A 440 12.44 -27.21 6.38
CA SER A 440 13.34 -27.44 5.27
C SER A 440 14.30 -26.26 5.07
N PRO A 441 15.58 -26.52 4.73
CA PRO A 441 16.50 -25.48 4.35
C PRO A 441 16.01 -24.81 3.07
N SER A 442 16.11 -23.48 3.00
CA SER A 442 15.83 -22.77 1.74
C SER A 442 17.00 -22.98 0.78
N THR A 443 16.70 -23.48 -0.42
CA THR A 443 17.68 -23.63 -1.51
C THR A 443 17.79 -22.37 -2.37
N LYS A 444 16.92 -21.38 -2.15
CA LYS A 444 16.85 -20.13 -2.93
C LYS A 444 17.40 -18.95 -2.14
N SER A 445 18.31 -18.19 -2.74
CA SER A 445 18.68 -16.85 -2.27
C SER A 445 17.61 -15.85 -2.72
N PHE A 446 16.47 -15.83 -2.04
CA PHE A 446 15.45 -14.83 -2.34
C PHE A 446 15.68 -13.57 -1.51
N SER A 447 15.75 -12.42 -2.18
CA SER A 447 15.63 -11.11 -1.56
C SER A 447 14.58 -10.32 -2.29
N TYR A 448 13.59 -9.81 -1.55
CA TYR A 448 12.71 -8.77 -2.06
C TYR A 448 13.55 -7.61 -2.62
N LYS A 449 13.16 -7.13 -3.81
CA LYS A 449 13.57 -5.84 -4.33
C LYS A 449 12.67 -4.80 -3.67
N CYS A 450 13.25 -3.91 -2.89
CA CYS A 450 12.52 -2.91 -2.11
C CYS A 450 12.59 -1.56 -2.81
N SER A 451 11.51 -0.78 -2.76
CA SER A 451 11.59 0.64 -3.11
C SER A 451 12.65 1.32 -2.24
N PRO A 452 13.56 2.11 -2.84
CA PRO A 452 14.65 2.75 -2.11
C PRO A 452 14.26 4.11 -1.50
N VAL A 453 13.03 4.59 -1.70
CA VAL A 453 12.52 5.86 -1.16
C VAL A 453 11.16 5.69 -0.48
N ASP A 454 10.94 6.48 0.57
CA ASP A 454 9.67 6.55 1.31
C ASP A 454 8.70 7.64 0.77
N ASP A 455 9.17 8.49 -0.17
CA ASP A 455 8.33 9.54 -0.76
C ASP A 455 7.29 8.95 -1.72
N LYS A 456 6.07 9.48 -1.66
CA LYS A 456 4.98 9.04 -2.53
C LYS A 456 5.02 9.89 -3.80
N ARG A 457 5.25 9.25 -4.94
CA ARG A 457 5.31 9.92 -6.26
C ARG A 457 4.26 9.41 -7.23
N TRP A 458 3.23 8.75 -6.74
CA TRP A 458 2.22 8.07 -7.55
C TRP A 458 0.84 8.25 -6.91
N TRP A 459 -0.18 8.16 -7.75
CA TRP A 459 -1.57 8.17 -7.33
C TRP A 459 -2.04 6.76 -6.98
N THR A 460 -2.61 6.58 -5.80
CA THR A 460 -3.26 5.33 -5.39
C THR A 460 -4.77 5.44 -5.48
N TYR A 461 -5.46 4.31 -5.62
CA TYR A 461 -6.93 4.24 -5.57
C TYR A 461 -7.53 4.82 -4.28
N ASP A 462 -6.75 4.82 -3.19
CA ASP A 462 -7.13 5.44 -1.91
C ASP A 462 -7.02 6.97 -1.93
N ASP A 463 -6.20 7.57 -2.82
CA ASP A 463 -6.09 9.03 -2.92
C ASP A 463 -7.26 9.59 -3.73
N ASN A 464 -7.46 9.01 -4.92
CA ASN A 464 -8.46 9.44 -5.87
C ASN A 464 -8.58 8.36 -6.97
N GLU A 465 -9.78 7.79 -7.13
CA GLU A 465 -10.04 6.74 -8.13
C GLU A 465 -9.83 7.19 -9.57
N GLU A 466 -10.05 8.48 -9.87
CA GLU A 466 -9.87 9.05 -11.21
C GLU A 466 -8.39 9.25 -11.54
N LEU A 467 -7.56 9.58 -10.54
CA LEU A 467 -6.12 9.80 -10.70
C LEU A 467 -5.31 8.52 -10.56
N ALA A 468 -5.85 7.52 -9.86
CA ALA A 468 -5.18 6.27 -9.56
C ALA A 468 -4.65 5.59 -10.82
N GLY A 469 -3.37 5.23 -10.77
CA GLY A 469 -2.69 4.62 -11.90
C GLY A 469 -2.43 5.57 -13.07
N MET A 470 -2.57 6.89 -12.94
CA MET A 470 -2.00 7.83 -13.92
C MET A 470 -0.51 8.05 -13.64
N CYS A 471 0.31 8.06 -14.70
CA CYS A 471 1.76 8.26 -14.63
C CYS A 471 2.30 9.09 -15.80
N GLY A 472 3.53 9.56 -15.65
CA GLY A 472 4.23 10.28 -16.70
C GLY A 472 3.69 11.67 -16.96
N LYS A 473 3.89 12.15 -18.19
CA LYS A 473 3.74 13.58 -18.54
C LYS A 473 2.33 14.00 -18.91
N SER A 474 1.44 13.05 -19.17
CA SER A 474 0.01 13.29 -19.38
C SER A 474 -0.78 13.36 -18.06
N ALA A 475 -0.21 12.86 -16.97
CA ALA A 475 -0.86 12.77 -15.66
C ALA A 475 -0.82 14.10 -14.89
N PRO A 476 -1.81 14.33 -13.99
CA PRO A 476 -1.77 15.43 -13.03
C PRO A 476 -0.55 15.35 -12.12
N LEU A 477 0.02 16.52 -11.80
CA LEU A 477 1.23 16.59 -11.00
C LEU A 477 0.97 16.16 -9.55
N ILE A 478 1.94 15.46 -8.97
CA ILE A 478 2.02 15.19 -7.53
C ILE A 478 3.12 16.07 -6.93
N ASP A 479 2.78 16.93 -5.97
CA ASP A 479 3.69 17.91 -5.36
C ASP A 479 4.49 18.76 -6.36
N GLY A 480 3.91 19.04 -7.54
CA GLY A 480 4.53 19.81 -8.62
C GLY A 480 5.44 19.00 -9.56
N TYR A 481 5.45 17.68 -9.47
CA TYR A 481 6.26 16.76 -10.30
C TYR A 481 5.38 15.79 -11.09
N TYR A 482 5.90 15.28 -12.20
CA TYR A 482 5.23 14.22 -12.95
C TYR A 482 5.21 12.92 -12.14
N PRO A 483 4.04 12.28 -11.99
CA PRO A 483 3.93 11.06 -11.20
C PRO A 483 4.58 9.87 -11.91
N VAL A 484 5.02 8.91 -11.10
CA VAL A 484 5.55 7.61 -11.55
C VAL A 484 4.57 6.50 -11.16
N CYS A 485 4.92 5.24 -11.45
CA CYS A 485 4.15 4.10 -10.93
C CYS A 485 4.78 3.54 -9.65
N ASP A 486 3.93 2.95 -8.83
CA ASP A 486 4.32 2.34 -7.56
C ASP A 486 5.17 1.07 -7.82
N PRO A 487 6.46 1.04 -7.47
CA PRO A 487 7.34 -0.10 -7.75
C PRO A 487 6.95 -1.34 -6.95
N ASP A 488 6.17 -1.17 -5.88
CA ASP A 488 5.75 -2.21 -4.97
C ASP A 488 4.29 -2.65 -5.22
N ASP A 489 3.59 -2.07 -6.20
CA ASP A 489 2.28 -2.56 -6.67
C ASP A 489 2.46 -3.57 -7.82
N PRO A 490 2.32 -4.89 -7.59
CA PRO A 490 2.52 -5.90 -8.63
C PRO A 490 1.52 -5.82 -9.79
N GLY A 491 0.36 -5.18 -9.60
CA GLY A 491 -0.62 -4.96 -10.65
C GLY A 491 -0.33 -3.73 -11.51
N HIS A 492 0.40 -2.75 -10.96
CA HIS A 492 0.51 -1.40 -11.51
C HIS A 492 1.93 -0.81 -11.49
N ALA A 493 2.98 -1.63 -11.45
CA ALA A 493 4.35 -1.13 -11.33
C ALA A 493 4.94 -0.52 -12.62
N CYS A 494 4.31 -0.70 -13.78
CA CYS A 494 4.87 -0.24 -15.05
C CYS A 494 4.09 0.95 -15.61
N CYS A 495 4.79 2.04 -15.92
CA CYS A 495 4.20 3.18 -16.62
C CYS A 495 4.19 2.92 -18.13
N GLY A 496 3.00 2.73 -18.68
CA GLY A 496 2.79 2.52 -20.10
C GLY A 496 2.87 3.80 -20.93
N LYS A 497 2.96 3.64 -22.26
CA LYS A 497 3.10 4.74 -23.23
C LYS A 497 2.02 5.84 -23.12
N PHE A 498 0.80 5.49 -22.72
CA PHE A 498 -0.32 6.43 -22.62
C PHE A 498 -0.40 7.14 -21.26
N GLY A 499 0.58 6.94 -20.38
CA GLY A 499 0.60 7.55 -19.06
C GLY A 499 -0.34 6.89 -18.06
N TYR A 500 -0.47 5.56 -18.16
CA TYR A 500 -1.18 4.75 -17.18
C TYR A 500 -0.29 3.63 -16.67
N CYS A 501 -0.38 3.39 -15.37
CA CYS A 501 0.23 2.31 -14.64
C CYS A 501 -0.52 1.00 -14.89
N GLY A 502 0.24 -0.08 -15.05
CA GLY A 502 -0.30 -1.41 -15.20
C GLY A 502 0.79 -2.46 -15.12
N SER A 503 0.47 -3.65 -15.60
CA SER A 503 1.35 -4.83 -15.59
C SER A 503 1.21 -5.60 -16.90
N GLY A 504 2.23 -6.41 -17.23
CA GLY A 504 2.28 -7.20 -18.45
C GLY A 504 2.92 -6.46 -19.63
N ALA A 505 3.03 -7.14 -20.77
CA ALA A 505 3.83 -6.68 -21.91
C ALA A 505 3.39 -5.31 -22.46
N GLU A 506 2.09 -5.02 -22.42
CA GLU A 506 1.54 -3.75 -22.91
C GLU A 506 2.03 -2.52 -22.10
N PHE A 507 2.29 -2.71 -20.81
CA PHE A 507 2.73 -1.65 -19.89
C PHE A 507 4.23 -1.68 -19.59
N CYS A 508 4.87 -2.86 -19.65
CA CYS A 508 6.25 -3.04 -19.20
C CYS A 508 7.25 -3.26 -20.34
N SER A 509 6.80 -3.61 -21.56
CA SER A 509 7.70 -4.06 -22.64
C SER A 509 7.70 -3.18 -23.88
N CYS A 510 7.11 -1.98 -23.82
CA CYS A 510 7.19 -1.02 -24.91
C CYS A 510 8.46 -0.14 -24.81
N PRO A 511 8.99 0.41 -25.93
CA PRO A 511 10.20 1.24 -25.91
C PRO A 511 10.12 2.47 -25.00
N GLU A 512 8.92 3.05 -24.85
CA GLU A 512 8.65 4.23 -24.03
C GLU A 512 8.19 3.89 -22.61
N CYS A 513 8.03 2.61 -22.29
CA CYS A 513 7.52 2.13 -21.02
C CYS A 513 8.61 2.17 -19.95
N ILE A 514 8.21 2.46 -18.70
CA ILE A 514 9.12 2.46 -17.56
C ILE A 514 8.64 1.42 -16.54
N ASP A 515 9.40 0.35 -16.38
CA ASP A 515 9.12 -0.74 -15.43
C ASP A 515 9.79 -0.48 -14.08
N TYR A 516 9.06 0.14 -13.16
CA TYR A 516 9.53 0.42 -11.80
C TYR A 516 9.55 -0.84 -10.93
N GLY A 517 8.79 -1.89 -11.28
CA GLY A 517 8.72 -3.13 -10.50
C GLY A 517 9.98 -3.98 -10.66
N THR A 518 10.50 -4.06 -11.88
CA THR A 518 11.76 -4.78 -12.18
C THR A 518 12.99 -3.99 -11.72
N ASP A 519 12.97 -2.65 -11.85
CA ASP A 519 14.05 -1.76 -11.37
C ASP A 519 13.52 -0.60 -10.50
N PRO A 520 13.28 -0.85 -9.20
CA PRO A 520 12.83 0.19 -8.26
C PRO A 520 13.81 1.38 -8.12
N ASN A 521 15.07 1.23 -8.51
CA ASN A 521 16.05 2.32 -8.46
C ASN A 521 15.73 3.44 -9.46
N LEU A 522 14.85 3.21 -10.43
CA LEU A 522 14.37 4.26 -11.34
C LEU A 522 13.70 5.42 -10.60
N ILE A 523 13.20 5.18 -9.38
CA ILE A 523 12.62 6.23 -8.51
C ILE A 523 13.69 7.06 -7.82
N LEU A 524 14.94 6.59 -7.71
CA LEU A 524 16.03 7.42 -7.17
C LEU A 524 16.41 8.57 -8.09
N LYS A 525 16.00 8.52 -9.36
CA LYS A 525 16.15 9.66 -10.27
C LYS A 525 15.40 10.86 -9.68
N GLU A 526 15.99 12.05 -9.81
CA GLU A 526 15.36 13.27 -9.32
C GLU A 526 13.96 13.42 -9.93
N PRO A 527 12.94 13.75 -9.10
CA PRO A 527 11.60 14.04 -9.59
C PRO A 527 11.62 15.05 -10.73
N VAL A 528 10.91 14.76 -11.81
CA VAL A 528 10.90 15.61 -13.01
C VAL A 528 9.78 16.64 -12.87
N LYS A 529 10.14 17.92 -12.81
CA LYS A 529 9.17 19.03 -12.91
C LYS A 529 8.84 19.31 -14.38
N PRO A 530 7.64 19.84 -14.66
CA PRO A 530 7.39 20.50 -15.93
C PRO A 530 8.43 21.60 -16.18
N SER A 531 8.89 21.73 -17.42
CA SER A 531 9.86 22.74 -17.81
C SER A 531 9.32 24.17 -17.68
N GLN A 532 8.00 24.31 -17.68
CA GLN A 532 7.28 25.57 -17.66
C GLN A 532 5.94 25.43 -16.94
N LYS A 533 5.30 26.56 -16.63
CA LYS A 533 3.96 26.59 -16.05
C LYS A 533 2.99 25.79 -16.93
N ILE A 534 2.14 24.96 -16.30
CA ILE A 534 1.13 24.18 -17.01
C ILE A 534 0.16 25.13 -17.71
N THR A 535 0.06 24.96 -19.03
CA THR A 535 -0.94 25.61 -19.89
C THR A 535 -1.67 24.58 -20.75
N TRP A 536 -1.59 23.29 -20.42
CA TRP A 536 -2.23 22.19 -21.13
C TRP A 536 -3.13 21.38 -20.20
N TYR A 537 -4.08 20.66 -20.78
CA TYR A 537 -4.93 19.75 -20.03
C TYR A 537 -4.22 18.43 -19.74
N THR A 538 -4.24 18.02 -18.46
CA THR A 538 -3.82 16.70 -17.99
C THR A 538 -4.95 15.68 -18.15
N ALA A 539 -4.64 14.40 -17.90
CA ALA A 539 -5.55 13.30 -18.12
C ALA A 539 -6.82 13.34 -17.25
N ASP A 540 -6.83 14.05 -16.12
CA ASP A 540 -8.02 14.31 -15.29
C ASP A 540 -8.99 15.34 -15.87
N ALA A 541 -8.62 16.04 -16.95
CA ALA A 541 -9.50 17.03 -17.54
C ALA A 541 -10.80 16.40 -18.04
N GLY A 542 -11.92 17.09 -17.79
CA GLY A 542 -13.26 16.66 -18.20
C GLY A 542 -13.42 16.44 -19.71
N GLU A 543 -14.52 15.80 -20.09
CA GLU A 543 -14.80 15.40 -21.46
C GLU A 543 -14.67 16.57 -22.45
N GLY A 544 -14.04 16.31 -23.60
CA GLY A 544 -13.77 17.33 -24.63
C GLY A 544 -12.56 18.24 -24.38
N LYS A 545 -11.84 18.08 -23.26
CA LYS A 545 -10.60 18.85 -22.96
C LYS A 545 -9.33 18.01 -23.07
N ARG A 546 -9.40 16.72 -22.72
CA ARG A 546 -8.24 15.82 -22.72
C ARG A 546 -7.60 15.71 -24.11
N GLY A 547 -6.28 15.94 -24.18
CA GLY A 547 -5.53 15.86 -25.44
C GLY A 547 -5.92 16.94 -26.46
N ARG A 548 -6.63 17.99 -26.03
CA ARG A 548 -7.05 19.11 -26.89
C ARG A 548 -6.20 20.35 -26.62
N CYS A 549 -6.01 21.14 -27.67
CA CYS A 549 -5.21 22.36 -27.66
C CYS A 549 -5.80 23.41 -28.61
N GLY A 550 -5.33 24.65 -28.50
CA GLY A 550 -5.76 25.73 -29.37
C GLY A 550 -7.01 26.47 -28.88
N ARG A 551 -7.47 27.42 -29.68
CA ARG A 551 -8.47 28.43 -29.28
C ARG A 551 -9.89 27.89 -29.11
N ASP A 552 -10.20 26.78 -29.77
CA ASP A 552 -11.54 26.17 -29.74
C ASP A 552 -11.79 25.32 -28.48
N VAL A 553 -10.80 25.27 -27.59
CA VAL A 553 -10.85 24.52 -26.34
C VAL A 553 -10.99 25.53 -25.20
N PRO A 554 -11.79 25.25 -24.15
CA PRO A 554 -11.95 26.16 -23.03
C PRO A 554 -10.60 26.67 -22.50
N PRO A 555 -10.45 27.98 -22.25
CA PRO A 555 -9.18 28.55 -21.83
C PRO A 555 -8.78 28.09 -20.43
N MET A 556 -7.48 27.94 -20.20
CA MET A 556 -6.88 27.71 -18.89
C MET A 556 -6.32 29.03 -18.37
N GLU A 557 -6.85 29.51 -17.24
CA GLU A 557 -6.47 30.81 -16.65
C GLU A 557 -6.52 31.99 -17.65
N GLY A 558 -7.45 31.94 -18.61
CA GLY A 558 -7.63 32.99 -19.62
C GLY A 558 -6.76 32.86 -20.87
N GLU A 559 -5.87 31.87 -20.96
CA GLU A 559 -5.08 31.56 -22.15
C GLU A 559 -5.57 30.28 -22.85
N ALA A 560 -5.42 30.21 -24.17
CA ALA A 560 -5.78 29.01 -24.93
C ALA A 560 -4.83 27.86 -24.58
N PRO A 561 -5.33 26.64 -24.36
CA PRO A 561 -4.52 25.52 -23.91
C PRO A 561 -3.50 25.10 -24.96
N THR A 562 -2.31 24.74 -24.49
CA THR A 562 -1.20 24.23 -25.30
C THR A 562 -1.13 22.70 -25.23
N CYS A 563 -0.15 22.12 -25.92
CA CYS A 563 0.24 20.73 -25.71
C CYS A 563 1.47 20.68 -24.79
N ASN A 564 1.63 19.59 -24.05
CA ASN A 564 2.74 19.46 -23.10
C ASN A 564 4.09 19.44 -23.85
N PRO A 565 4.94 20.47 -23.71
CA PRO A 565 6.21 20.55 -24.45
C PRO A 565 7.24 19.49 -24.02
N ASP A 566 7.03 18.89 -22.85
CA ASP A 566 7.91 17.85 -22.33
C ASP A 566 7.46 16.45 -22.78
N ASP A 567 6.24 16.28 -23.29
CA ASP A 567 5.71 14.99 -23.70
C ASP A 567 6.14 14.63 -25.13
N ALA A 568 7.05 13.66 -25.25
CA ALA A 568 7.52 13.17 -26.55
C ALA A 568 6.39 12.58 -27.42
N ASN A 569 5.26 12.17 -26.82
CA ASN A 569 4.12 11.60 -27.53
C ASN A 569 3.05 12.64 -27.90
N ALA A 570 3.05 13.81 -27.27
CA ALA A 570 1.94 14.76 -27.37
C ALA A 570 2.37 16.24 -27.21
N HIS A 571 3.44 16.66 -27.88
CA HIS A 571 3.97 18.04 -27.81
C HIS A 571 3.53 18.96 -28.96
N CYS A 572 2.91 18.42 -30.02
CA CYS A 572 2.45 19.22 -31.16
C CYS A 572 0.94 19.37 -31.16
N CYS A 573 0.46 20.59 -31.38
CA CYS A 573 -0.95 20.87 -31.60
C CYS A 573 -1.28 20.88 -33.09
N SER A 574 -2.14 19.97 -33.53
CA SER A 574 -2.63 19.94 -34.91
C SER A 574 -3.58 21.10 -35.20
N ASN A 575 -3.82 21.39 -36.48
CA ASN A 575 -4.82 22.38 -36.90
C ASN A 575 -6.25 22.01 -36.44
N GLY A 576 -6.52 20.73 -36.13
CA GLY A 576 -7.79 20.30 -35.56
C GLY A 576 -7.91 20.51 -34.05
N GLY A 577 -6.89 21.07 -33.40
CA GLY A 577 -6.85 21.30 -31.95
C GLY A 577 -6.66 20.02 -31.14
N TYR A 578 -5.84 19.09 -31.64
CA TYR A 578 -5.46 17.84 -30.93
C TYR A 578 -3.96 17.78 -30.70
N CYS A 579 -3.55 17.28 -29.53
CA CYS A 579 -2.16 17.05 -29.19
C CYS A 579 -1.68 15.69 -29.69
N GLY A 580 -0.48 15.66 -30.28
CA GLY A 580 0.18 14.44 -30.74
C GLY A 580 1.63 14.70 -31.14
N ASN A 581 2.27 13.70 -31.76
CA ASN A 581 3.65 13.79 -32.25
C ASN A 581 3.82 13.30 -33.70
N SER A 582 2.73 12.99 -34.39
CA SER A 582 2.81 12.56 -35.80
C SER A 582 3.05 13.75 -36.73
N LYS A 583 3.39 13.48 -37.99
CA LYS A 583 3.53 14.53 -39.01
C LYS A 583 2.27 15.38 -39.18
N GLU A 584 1.10 14.77 -39.04
CA GLU A 584 -0.19 15.48 -39.11
C GLU A 584 -0.38 16.47 -37.95
N HIS A 585 0.32 16.24 -36.83
CA HIS A 585 0.30 17.13 -35.67
C HIS A 585 1.41 18.17 -35.73
N CYS A 586 2.60 17.83 -36.21
CA CYS A 586 3.80 18.67 -36.12
C CYS A 586 4.22 19.37 -37.42
N GLU A 587 3.75 18.90 -38.59
CA GLU A 587 4.17 19.38 -39.92
C GLU A 587 2.98 19.94 -40.73
N CYS A 588 1.80 20.14 -40.14
CA CYS A 588 0.65 20.71 -40.84
C CYS A 588 0.69 22.25 -40.91
N VAL A 589 -0.10 22.83 -41.81
CA VAL A 589 -0.23 24.29 -41.86
C VAL A 589 -0.96 24.75 -40.59
N GLY A 590 -0.33 25.64 -39.81
CA GLY A 590 -0.91 26.18 -38.58
C GLY A 590 -0.71 25.34 -37.32
N CYS A 591 -0.04 24.18 -37.39
CA CYS A 591 0.33 23.47 -36.16
C CYS A 591 1.42 24.20 -35.37
N VAL A 592 1.44 23.92 -34.07
CA VAL A 592 2.48 24.43 -33.17
C VAL A 592 3.17 23.26 -32.50
N ASP A 593 4.48 23.17 -32.71
CA ASP A 593 5.38 22.26 -31.99
C ASP A 593 5.88 22.97 -30.72
N PHE A 594 5.27 22.68 -29.58
CA PHE A 594 5.60 23.32 -28.30
C PHE A 594 6.92 22.82 -27.71
N ALA A 595 7.43 21.66 -28.12
CA ALA A 595 8.76 21.21 -27.69
C ALA A 595 9.86 22.13 -28.26
N LYS A 596 9.64 22.68 -29.46
CA LYS A 596 10.52 23.68 -30.10
C LYS A 596 10.14 25.12 -29.78
N GLN A 597 8.84 25.42 -29.62
CA GLN A 597 8.31 26.77 -29.43
C GLN A 597 7.68 26.91 -28.04
N ARG A 598 8.50 26.80 -26.99
CA ARG A 598 8.03 26.77 -25.57
C ARG A 598 7.31 28.05 -25.13
N ASP A 599 7.79 29.20 -25.61
CA ASP A 599 7.21 30.51 -25.31
C ASP A 599 6.04 30.90 -26.23
N PHE A 600 5.59 29.99 -27.10
CA PHE A 600 4.48 30.28 -28.00
C PHE A 600 3.20 30.53 -27.19
N LYS A 601 2.60 31.71 -27.43
CA LYS A 601 1.28 32.05 -26.93
C LYS A 601 0.34 32.28 -28.10
N TYR A 602 -0.83 31.67 -28.04
CA TYR A 602 -1.91 32.05 -28.95
C TYR A 602 -2.23 33.53 -28.70
N LYS A 603 -2.01 34.36 -29.72
CA LYS A 603 -2.46 35.75 -29.67
C LYS A 603 -3.96 35.77 -29.32
N PRO A 604 -4.42 36.69 -28.45
CA PRO A 604 -5.83 36.86 -28.14
C PRO A 604 -6.65 36.91 -29.42
N LEU A 605 -7.81 36.26 -29.41
CA LEU A 605 -8.69 36.32 -30.56
C LEU A 605 -9.27 37.73 -30.64
N GLU A 606 -8.81 38.48 -31.64
CA GLU A 606 -9.25 39.85 -31.90
C GLU A 606 -10.02 39.97 -33.21
N TRP A 607 -10.06 38.94 -34.07
CA TRP A 607 -10.79 38.95 -35.35
C TRP A 607 -11.29 37.54 -35.69
N TRP A 608 -12.34 37.45 -36.53
CA TRP A 608 -12.89 36.16 -36.96
C TRP A 608 -11.94 35.42 -37.91
N THR A 609 -11.57 34.19 -37.54
CA THR A 609 -10.79 33.30 -38.40
C THR A 609 -11.67 32.26 -39.09
N PHE A 610 -11.19 31.69 -40.21
CA PHE A 610 -11.93 30.65 -40.92
C PHE A 610 -12.12 29.37 -40.10
N GLY A 611 -11.18 29.06 -39.19
CA GLY A 611 -11.29 27.92 -38.28
C GLY A 611 -12.45 28.06 -37.27
N GLU A 612 -12.77 29.28 -36.85
CA GLU A 612 -13.78 29.53 -35.81
C GLU A 612 -15.21 29.60 -36.35
N ASN A 613 -15.40 30.39 -37.41
CA ASN A 613 -16.70 30.48 -38.08
C ASN A 613 -16.54 31.00 -39.51
N PRO A 614 -16.59 30.11 -40.52
CA PRO A 614 -16.49 30.48 -41.93
C PRO A 614 -17.47 31.58 -42.36
N ALA A 615 -18.65 31.67 -41.74
CA ALA A 615 -19.68 32.66 -42.09
C ALA A 615 -19.41 34.06 -41.53
N ASN A 616 -18.54 34.17 -40.51
CA ASN A 616 -18.20 35.44 -39.86
C ASN A 616 -16.83 35.98 -40.27
N VAL A 617 -16.05 35.23 -41.06
CA VAL A 617 -14.74 35.68 -41.53
C VAL A 617 -14.86 37.04 -42.22
N GLY A 618 -14.00 37.97 -41.79
CA GLY A 618 -13.98 39.32 -42.32
C GLY A 618 -15.09 40.24 -41.79
N ARG A 619 -15.89 39.84 -40.79
CA ARG A 619 -16.78 40.76 -40.05
C ARG A 619 -16.03 41.47 -38.92
N CYS A 620 -16.33 42.74 -38.69
CA CYS A 620 -15.71 43.59 -37.67
C CYS A 620 -16.67 44.66 -37.13
N GLY A 621 -16.32 45.31 -36.01
CA GLY A 621 -17.09 46.41 -35.43
C GLY A 621 -18.26 45.98 -34.54
N TYR A 622 -18.96 46.97 -33.95
CA TYR A 622 -19.97 46.72 -32.89
C TYR A 622 -21.10 45.80 -33.31
N ASP A 623 -21.51 45.84 -34.57
CA ASP A 623 -22.63 45.09 -35.14
C ASP A 623 -22.26 43.66 -35.57
N ALA A 624 -20.96 43.33 -35.58
CA ALA A 624 -20.52 41.98 -35.87
C ALA A 624 -20.81 41.05 -34.66
N PRO A 625 -21.12 39.77 -34.91
CA PRO A 625 -21.21 38.77 -33.85
C PRO A 625 -19.96 38.81 -32.96
N ARG A 626 -20.17 38.80 -31.64
CA ARG A 626 -19.07 38.79 -30.67
C ARG A 626 -18.23 37.53 -30.84
N LEU A 627 -16.93 37.69 -30.67
CA LEU A 627 -15.99 36.57 -30.62
C LEU A 627 -16.35 35.65 -29.44
N SER A 628 -15.85 34.42 -29.44
CA SER A 628 -16.01 33.49 -28.31
C SER A 628 -15.48 34.06 -26.97
N THR A 629 -14.58 35.04 -27.04
CA THR A 629 -14.06 35.81 -25.89
C THR A 629 -14.99 36.91 -25.39
N GLY A 630 -16.12 37.16 -26.06
CA GLY A 630 -17.03 38.27 -25.80
C GLY A 630 -16.58 39.63 -26.34
N LYS A 631 -15.37 39.71 -26.92
CA LYS A 631 -14.83 40.94 -27.53
C LYS A 631 -15.48 41.28 -28.88
N ILE A 632 -15.37 42.56 -29.24
CA ILE A 632 -15.79 43.09 -30.54
C ILE A 632 -14.72 42.70 -31.57
N PRO A 633 -15.07 42.01 -32.68
CA PRO A 633 -14.08 41.62 -33.67
C PRO A 633 -13.53 42.86 -34.40
N LYS A 634 -12.21 42.90 -34.52
CA LYS A 634 -11.38 43.84 -35.28
C LYS A 634 -11.03 43.22 -36.64
N CYS A 635 -10.25 43.97 -37.43
CA CYS A 635 -9.59 43.42 -38.61
C CYS A 635 -8.13 43.11 -38.30
N ASP A 636 -7.61 42.03 -38.91
CA ASP A 636 -6.23 41.62 -38.74
C ASP A 636 -5.28 42.69 -39.31
N PRO A 637 -4.46 43.37 -38.50
CA PRO A 637 -3.58 44.45 -38.95
C PRO A 637 -2.46 43.97 -39.88
N ASP A 638 -2.12 42.68 -39.81
CA ASP A 638 -1.08 42.05 -40.63
C ASP A 638 -1.64 41.52 -41.97
N SER A 639 -2.96 41.50 -42.14
CA SER A 639 -3.65 41.02 -43.34
C SER A 639 -3.73 42.07 -44.45
N GLU A 640 -4.10 41.63 -45.66
CA GLU A 640 -4.49 42.54 -46.74
C GLU A 640 -5.82 43.26 -46.45
N SER A 641 -6.64 42.75 -45.53
CA SER A 641 -7.94 43.32 -45.17
C SER A 641 -7.90 43.92 -43.77
N PHE A 642 -7.07 44.95 -43.57
CA PHE A 642 -6.72 45.49 -42.25
C PHE A 642 -7.62 46.64 -41.76
N CYS A 643 -8.54 47.14 -42.59
CA CYS A 643 -9.45 48.21 -42.22
C CYS A 643 -10.88 47.71 -42.04
N CYS A 644 -11.52 48.12 -40.94
CA CYS A 644 -12.94 47.87 -40.71
C CYS A 644 -13.80 48.99 -41.30
N SER A 645 -14.65 48.64 -42.26
CA SER A 645 -15.61 49.60 -42.84
C SER A 645 -16.78 49.89 -41.88
N ASN A 646 -17.49 50.99 -42.09
CA ASN A 646 -18.73 51.30 -41.37
C ASN A 646 -19.86 50.27 -41.63
N SER A 647 -19.72 49.41 -42.64
CA SER A 647 -20.65 48.29 -42.87
C SER A 647 -20.28 47.02 -42.08
N GLY A 648 -19.24 47.09 -41.25
CA GLY A 648 -18.82 45.99 -40.37
C GLY A 648 -18.06 44.88 -41.09
N TYR A 649 -17.34 45.21 -42.17
CA TYR A 649 -16.50 44.26 -42.91
C TYR A 649 -15.06 44.75 -43.08
N CYS A 650 -14.13 43.81 -42.99
CA CYS A 650 -12.71 43.98 -43.20
C CYS A 650 -12.34 44.05 -44.68
N GLY A 651 -11.52 45.02 -45.05
CA GLY A 651 -11.01 45.19 -46.40
C GLY A 651 -9.87 46.19 -46.48
N LYS A 652 -9.57 46.65 -47.70
CA LYS A 652 -8.54 47.66 -48.01
C LYS A 652 -9.05 48.69 -49.00
N GLY A 653 -8.47 49.89 -48.96
CA GLY A 653 -8.81 50.99 -49.86
C GLY A 653 -9.80 51.98 -49.26
N GLU A 654 -10.14 53.01 -50.04
CA GLU A 654 -10.87 54.20 -49.58
C GLU A 654 -12.21 53.85 -48.90
N GLN A 655 -12.95 52.89 -49.43
CA GLN A 655 -14.24 52.44 -48.90
C GLN A 655 -14.16 51.77 -47.51
N TYR A 656 -12.98 51.28 -47.12
CA TYR A 656 -12.76 50.54 -45.87
C TYR A 656 -11.91 51.30 -44.87
N CYS A 657 -10.98 52.15 -45.32
CA CYS A 657 -9.99 52.80 -44.45
C CYS A 657 -10.27 54.30 -44.22
N THR A 658 -11.00 54.97 -45.11
CA THR A 658 -11.14 56.44 -45.06
C THR A 658 -12.58 56.92 -44.92
N CYS A 659 -13.52 56.02 -44.66
CA CYS A 659 -14.90 56.40 -44.37
C CYS A 659 -15.05 56.97 -42.95
N LEU A 660 -16.10 57.77 -42.72
CA LEU A 660 -16.43 58.25 -41.38
C LEU A 660 -16.81 57.06 -40.48
N GLY A 661 -16.04 56.83 -39.40
CA GLY A 661 -16.22 55.69 -38.49
C GLY A 661 -15.46 54.43 -38.88
N CYS A 662 -14.76 54.43 -40.03
CA CYS A 662 -13.83 53.35 -40.38
C CYS A 662 -12.63 53.32 -39.41
N VAL A 663 -12.10 52.12 -39.14
CA VAL A 663 -10.93 51.93 -38.28
C VAL A 663 -9.83 51.22 -39.07
N ASP A 664 -8.70 51.88 -39.23
CA ASP A 664 -7.46 51.30 -39.78
C ASP A 664 -6.64 50.71 -38.62
N PHE A 665 -6.71 49.38 -38.47
CA PHE A 665 -5.99 48.64 -37.42
C PHE A 665 -4.50 48.49 -37.72
N LYS A 666 -4.09 48.63 -38.99
CA LYS A 666 -2.67 48.59 -39.36
C LYS A 666 -1.96 49.87 -38.94
N ALA A 667 -2.62 51.02 -39.12
CA ALA A 667 -2.13 52.30 -38.63
C ALA A 667 -2.33 52.47 -37.11
N ASN A 668 -3.37 51.85 -36.54
CA ASN A 668 -3.72 51.96 -35.12
C ASN A 668 -3.90 50.58 -34.45
N PRO A 669 -2.83 49.80 -34.27
CA PRO A 669 -2.92 48.42 -33.77
C PRO A 669 -3.43 48.33 -32.32
N GLY A 670 -3.34 49.41 -31.54
CA GLY A 670 -3.85 49.47 -30.15
C GLY A 670 -5.29 49.94 -30.02
N TYR A 671 -6.03 50.14 -31.12
CA TYR A 671 -7.42 50.60 -31.07
C TYR A 671 -8.33 49.52 -30.47
N GLU A 672 -9.16 49.92 -29.50
CA GLU A 672 -10.20 49.11 -28.88
C GLU A 672 -11.56 49.80 -29.10
N TYR A 673 -12.59 49.00 -29.35
CA TYR A 673 -13.98 49.46 -29.46
C TYR A 673 -14.63 49.65 -28.09
#